data_AF-A0A9W3JV45-F1
#
_entry.id   AF-A0A9W3JV45-F1
#
_cell.length_a   1.000
_cell.length_b   1.000
_cell.length_c   1.000
_cell.angle_alpha   90.00
_cell.angle_beta   90.00
_cell.angle_gamma   90.00
#
_symmetry.space_group_name_H-M   'P 1'
#
loop_
_entity.id
_entity.type
_entity.pdbx_description
1 polymer ?
#
loop_
_entity_poly.entity_id
_entity_poly.type
_entity_poly.pdbx_seq_one_letter_code
_entity_poly.pdbx_strand_id
1 'polypeptide(L)'
;MSINIRQKRFTVAVNKILQEELRKGNLPTSKEFGSRLNKLLRDQDLGAPEYTFKRIRNGELAESDFYNEVVGKIQKDLMILYENTIAVHDQLKGKFNWFEVEKNRLEYEARRLETELKEKILLYGKTGYLASIFDTFDDLSKIDSEDNVSIDIKNHQITLKKQENTSFLINPASEIKFVMPKNSASTFKKIPISGKIEQSLNVNTNETFQEVWLSKTEGPADGYVDITFNGKQVLNRIDLSLHTIKDVTVYIEFTLDGLNYFHLPYYPEGKQTGNNVSFYFPTTEMKNMRIWIRKQESDKELVHPEGYSYQYLFGVKKIQFFQLSYPERGEVVTKFLTPNTDETFSIGKVSLVTEEEIADGTDIEYFVRVDNREESWKQISPVNRDTAQAPNLIDFKYVVHASPTNLGIPENTGGQESEVIELQANGIAFYTLGSIEKRKIVPRTERMYMGKDAWSVQKTVENFGETHIPSLDDWKQPSNDIVRNVIPIKEGNRGLILQDEQFTQHTQLYYGMGIFYEGKEQVLPTIPSATEPITIFLNGEKLFEGIPSSQTNVNYKFKQGWNDLTVLVYVQSLNKDCTIDLGFDPIRVSTHCYSTSQFLEKVSVFDLRYNTKNNDWSKYALYEKDGKVYIVVNHSLPGVTYDLYYDYVDEVEHRDIQLKIAMKQFSVGQYTTPVLRRYTLQFS
;
A
#
# COMPACT_ATOMS: atom_id res chain seq x y z
N MET A 1 30.92 -42.57 -12.42
CA MET A 1 31.80 -43.56 -13.07
C MET A 1 31.44 -43.61 -14.55
N SER A 2 32.31 -43.16 -15.45
CA SER A 2 32.10 -43.28 -16.90
C SER A 2 32.19 -44.75 -17.32
N ILE A 3 31.16 -45.28 -17.96
CA ILE A 3 31.19 -46.63 -18.52
C ILE A 3 32.18 -46.62 -19.70
N ASN A 4 33.39 -47.11 -19.45
CA ASN A 4 34.43 -47.20 -20.47
C ASN A 4 34.10 -48.37 -21.42
N ILE A 5 34.31 -48.21 -22.73
CA ILE A 5 34.20 -49.27 -23.75
C ILE A 5 34.88 -50.57 -23.28
N ARG A 6 36.01 -50.43 -22.58
CA ARG A 6 36.76 -51.51 -21.94
C ARG A 6 35.92 -52.35 -20.97
N GLN A 7 35.08 -51.72 -20.14
CA GLN A 7 34.22 -52.40 -19.17
C GLN A 7 33.08 -53.15 -19.86
N LYS A 8 32.47 -52.58 -20.92
CA LYS A 8 31.43 -53.28 -21.70
C LYS A 8 31.99 -54.49 -22.43
N ARG A 9 33.16 -54.35 -23.09
CA ARG A 9 33.87 -55.47 -23.73
C ARG A 9 34.22 -56.57 -22.73
N PHE A 10 34.65 -56.19 -21.53
CA PHE A 10 34.90 -57.13 -20.43
C PHE A 10 33.65 -57.93 -20.04
N THR A 11 32.51 -57.26 -19.81
CA THR A 11 31.25 -57.93 -19.45
C THR A 11 30.75 -58.86 -20.56
N VAL A 12 30.86 -58.45 -21.83
CA VAL A 12 30.49 -59.30 -22.96
C VAL A 12 31.42 -60.51 -23.07
N ALA A 13 32.72 -60.35 -22.82
CA ALA A 13 33.67 -61.47 -22.77
C ALA A 13 33.36 -62.45 -21.64
N VAL A 14 33.05 -61.95 -20.44
CA VAL A 14 32.60 -62.76 -19.30
C VAL A 14 31.32 -63.54 -19.64
N ASN A 15 30.31 -62.87 -20.19
CA ASN A 15 29.05 -63.49 -20.59
C ASN A 15 29.25 -64.54 -21.69
N LYS A 16 30.14 -64.29 -22.64
CA LYS A 16 30.49 -65.27 -23.68
C LYS A 16 31.10 -66.53 -23.08
N ILE A 17 32.08 -66.39 -22.18
CA ILE A 17 32.71 -67.53 -21.50
C ILE A 17 31.67 -68.32 -20.70
N LEU A 18 30.78 -67.63 -19.97
CA LEU A 18 29.71 -68.28 -19.21
C LEU A 18 28.70 -68.99 -20.10
N GLN A 19 28.24 -68.35 -21.19
CA GLN A 19 27.30 -68.94 -22.14
C GLN A 19 27.89 -70.15 -22.87
N GLU A 20 29.17 -70.11 -23.24
CA GLU A 20 29.87 -71.25 -23.86
C GLU A 20 29.96 -72.45 -22.92
N GLU A 21 30.16 -72.24 -21.63
CA GLU A 21 30.21 -73.32 -20.63
C GLU A 21 28.82 -73.84 -20.26
N LEU A 22 27.84 -72.94 -20.12
CA LEU A 22 26.43 -73.33 -19.93
C LEU A 22 25.88 -74.13 -21.12
N ARG A 23 26.26 -73.78 -22.37
CA ARG A 23 25.88 -74.57 -23.57
C ARG A 23 26.49 -75.97 -23.60
N LYS A 24 27.61 -76.19 -22.88
CA LYS A 24 28.23 -77.51 -22.71
C LYS A 24 27.62 -78.31 -21.54
N GLY A 25 26.65 -77.73 -20.82
CA GLY A 25 25.97 -78.37 -19.69
C GLY A 25 26.76 -78.40 -18.38
N ASN A 26 27.89 -77.70 -18.31
CA ASN A 26 28.77 -77.71 -17.14
C ASN A 26 28.88 -76.31 -16.51
N LEU A 27 28.82 -76.23 -15.17
CA LEU A 27 29.20 -75.03 -14.44
C LEU A 27 30.73 -74.99 -14.29
N PRO A 28 31.43 -73.99 -14.86
CA PRO A 28 32.89 -73.95 -14.79
C PRO A 28 33.35 -73.70 -13.35
N THR A 29 34.44 -74.35 -12.93
CA THR A 29 35.05 -74.04 -11.63
C THR A 29 35.68 -72.64 -11.66
N SER A 30 35.80 -72.00 -10.49
CA SER A 30 36.36 -70.64 -10.38
C SER A 30 37.78 -70.52 -10.97
N LYS A 31 38.59 -71.59 -10.87
CA LYS A 31 39.93 -71.65 -11.45
C LYS A 31 39.91 -71.72 -12.99
N GLU A 32 39.00 -72.50 -13.58
CA GLU A 32 38.88 -72.64 -15.04
C GLU A 32 38.35 -71.37 -15.68
N PHE A 33 37.34 -70.75 -15.06
CA PHE A 33 36.83 -69.46 -15.48
C PHE A 33 37.92 -68.38 -15.42
N GLY A 34 38.64 -68.29 -14.30
CA GLY A 34 39.73 -67.34 -14.13
C GLY A 34 40.87 -67.54 -15.14
N SER A 35 41.24 -68.79 -15.44
CA SER A 35 42.27 -69.10 -16.43
C SER A 35 41.87 -68.66 -17.84
N ARG A 36 40.61 -68.90 -18.25
CA ARG A 36 40.12 -68.50 -19.57
C ARG A 36 39.95 -67.01 -19.70
N LEU A 37 39.42 -66.36 -18.67
CA LEU A 37 39.30 -64.92 -18.63
C LEU A 37 40.68 -64.26 -18.75
N ASN A 38 41.67 -64.73 -17.98
CA ASN A 38 43.04 -64.22 -18.05
C ASN A 38 43.69 -64.46 -19.42
N LYS A 39 43.40 -65.59 -20.07
CA LYS A 39 43.86 -65.83 -21.44
C LYS A 39 43.26 -64.83 -22.43
N LEU A 40 41.95 -64.62 -22.38
CA LEU A 40 41.25 -63.67 -23.25
C LEU A 40 41.74 -62.23 -23.04
N LEU A 41 41.99 -61.82 -21.79
CA LEU A 41 42.53 -60.51 -21.45
C LEU A 41 44.00 -60.29 -21.89
N ARG A 42 44.76 -61.37 -22.07
CA ARG A 42 46.13 -61.30 -22.60
C ARG A 42 46.15 -61.23 -24.12
N ASP A 43 45.24 -61.96 -24.77
CA ASP A 43 45.20 -62.10 -26.22
C ASP A 43 44.47 -60.94 -26.92
N GLN A 44 43.59 -60.22 -26.21
CA GLN A 44 42.80 -59.12 -26.76
C GLN A 44 42.97 -57.83 -25.95
N ASP A 45 43.28 -56.73 -26.63
CA ASP A 45 43.17 -55.40 -26.05
C ASP A 45 41.69 -54.98 -25.99
N LEU A 46 41.14 -54.95 -24.79
CA LEU A 46 39.77 -54.51 -24.53
C LEU A 46 39.52 -53.03 -24.86
N GLY A 47 40.55 -52.24 -25.19
CA GLY A 47 40.41 -50.89 -25.73
C GLY A 47 40.16 -50.84 -27.25
N ALA A 48 40.48 -51.91 -27.97
CA ALA A 48 40.44 -51.99 -29.43
C ALA A 48 39.27 -52.86 -29.95
N PRO A 49 38.81 -52.64 -31.21
CA PRO A 49 37.84 -53.53 -31.86
C PRO A 49 38.34 -54.98 -31.97
N GLU A 50 37.42 -55.94 -31.88
CA GLU A 50 37.73 -57.37 -32.07
C GLU A 50 37.98 -57.70 -33.55
N TYR A 51 37.39 -56.90 -34.44
CA TYR A 51 37.63 -57.00 -35.87
C TYR A 51 39.03 -56.51 -36.25
N THR A 52 39.79 -57.39 -36.89
CA THR A 52 41.06 -57.08 -37.55
C THR A 52 40.95 -57.45 -39.03
N PHE A 53 41.20 -56.48 -39.92
CA PHE A 53 41.17 -56.74 -41.35
C PHE A 53 42.28 -57.73 -41.75
N LYS A 54 41.90 -58.81 -42.44
CA LYS A 54 42.83 -59.77 -43.05
C LYS A 54 42.57 -59.81 -44.55
N ARG A 55 43.63 -59.60 -45.34
CA ARG A 55 43.57 -59.67 -46.80
C ARG A 55 43.71 -61.14 -47.24
N ILE A 56 42.73 -61.66 -47.97
CA ILE A 56 42.86 -62.93 -48.69
C ILE A 56 43.67 -62.69 -49.96
N ARG A 57 44.70 -63.51 -50.20
CA ARG A 57 45.56 -63.39 -51.38
C ARG A 57 44.98 -64.18 -52.55
N ASN A 58 45.30 -63.79 -53.78
CA ASN A 58 44.88 -64.53 -54.98
C ASN A 58 45.39 -65.98 -54.91
N GLY A 59 44.47 -66.94 -55.05
CA GLY A 59 44.75 -68.39 -54.99
C GLY A 59 44.43 -69.06 -53.65
N GLU A 60 44.09 -68.30 -52.61
CA GLU A 60 43.60 -68.86 -51.33
C GLU A 60 42.10 -69.15 -51.42
N LEU A 61 41.67 -70.32 -50.92
CA LEU A 61 40.26 -70.68 -50.82
C LEU A 61 39.59 -69.82 -49.75
N ALA A 62 38.49 -69.15 -50.13
CA ALA A 62 37.67 -68.38 -49.21
C ALA A 62 36.81 -69.32 -48.37
N GLU A 63 37.17 -69.52 -47.10
CA GLU A 63 36.38 -70.32 -46.16
C GLU A 63 35.17 -69.52 -45.64
N SER A 64 33.96 -70.06 -45.80
CA SER A 64 32.72 -69.41 -45.33
C SER A 64 32.72 -69.15 -43.82
N ASP A 65 33.33 -70.03 -43.03
CA ASP A 65 33.41 -69.90 -41.57
C ASP A 65 34.22 -68.67 -41.16
N PHE A 66 35.29 -68.34 -41.90
CA PHE A 66 36.09 -67.14 -41.67
C PHE A 66 35.27 -65.87 -41.88
N TYR A 67 34.47 -65.82 -42.96
CA TYR A 67 33.61 -64.66 -43.24
C TYR A 67 32.47 -64.53 -42.23
N ASN A 68 31.86 -65.63 -41.80
CA ASN A 68 30.84 -65.62 -40.76
C ASN A 68 31.40 -65.11 -39.42
N GLU A 69 32.62 -65.51 -39.06
CA GLU A 69 33.32 -65.00 -37.87
C GLU A 69 33.60 -63.50 -37.98
N VAL A 70 34.06 -63.03 -39.15
CA VAL A 70 34.31 -61.61 -39.43
C VAL A 70 33.04 -60.78 -39.29
N VAL A 71 31.93 -61.21 -39.90
CA VAL A 71 30.63 -60.52 -39.79
C VAL A 71 30.17 -60.49 -38.33
N GLY A 72 30.32 -61.59 -37.59
CA GLY A 72 30.01 -61.64 -36.16
C GLY A 72 30.83 -60.67 -35.31
N LYS A 73 32.14 -60.52 -35.59
CA LYS A 73 33.01 -59.55 -34.90
C LYS A 73 32.61 -58.11 -35.22
N ILE A 74 32.33 -57.78 -36.48
CA ILE A 74 31.87 -56.45 -36.89
C ILE A 74 30.55 -56.11 -36.20
N GLN A 75 29.58 -57.02 -36.21
CA GLN A 75 28.28 -56.81 -35.56
C GLN A 75 28.45 -56.55 -34.05
N LYS A 76 29.29 -57.34 -33.39
CA LYS A 76 29.58 -57.20 -31.96
C LYS A 76 30.26 -55.86 -31.63
N ASP A 77 31.26 -55.46 -32.42
CA ASP A 77 31.94 -54.19 -32.24
C ASP A 77 30.98 -53.00 -32.43
N LEU A 78 30.13 -53.03 -33.46
CA LEU A 78 29.11 -52.01 -33.71
C LEU A 78 28.08 -51.96 -32.57
N MET A 79 27.59 -53.11 -32.10
CA MET A 79 26.66 -53.18 -30.98
C MET A 79 27.24 -52.53 -29.73
N ILE A 80 28.47 -52.89 -29.34
CA ILE A 80 29.15 -52.32 -28.18
C ILE A 80 29.35 -50.80 -28.34
N LEU A 81 29.68 -50.33 -29.54
CA LEU A 81 29.85 -48.91 -29.84
C LEU A 81 28.52 -48.14 -29.70
N TYR A 82 27.44 -48.62 -30.30
CA TYR A 82 26.12 -47.98 -30.21
C TYR A 82 25.61 -47.98 -28.77
N GLU A 83 25.70 -49.11 -28.06
CA GLU A 83 25.29 -49.17 -26.67
C GLU A 83 26.14 -48.25 -25.77
N ASN A 84 27.44 -48.09 -26.05
CA ASN A 84 28.26 -47.14 -25.28
C ASN A 84 27.85 -45.71 -25.58
N THR A 85 27.65 -45.37 -26.86
CA THR A 85 27.17 -44.04 -27.29
C THR A 85 25.86 -43.67 -26.61
N ILE A 86 24.89 -44.60 -26.56
CA ILE A 86 23.61 -44.40 -25.86
C ILE A 86 23.86 -44.16 -24.36
N ALA A 87 24.67 -45.00 -23.71
CA ALA A 87 24.94 -44.85 -22.28
C ALA A 87 25.65 -43.51 -21.93
N VAL A 88 26.58 -43.06 -22.78
CA VAL A 88 27.24 -41.75 -22.63
C VAL A 88 26.22 -40.63 -22.83
N HIS A 89 25.36 -40.74 -23.84
CA HIS A 89 24.29 -39.77 -24.07
C HIS A 89 23.34 -39.66 -22.88
N ASP A 90 22.88 -40.78 -22.32
CA ASP A 90 22.02 -40.80 -21.14
C ASP A 90 22.71 -40.21 -19.91
N GLN A 91 24.01 -40.48 -19.73
CA GLN A 91 24.79 -39.88 -18.66
C GLN A 91 24.92 -38.35 -18.83
N LEU A 92 25.15 -37.88 -20.05
CA LEU A 92 25.20 -36.45 -20.36
C LEU A 92 23.85 -35.77 -20.12
N LYS A 93 22.74 -36.42 -20.52
CA LYS A 93 21.38 -35.96 -20.24
C LYS A 93 21.11 -35.87 -18.73
N GLY A 94 21.52 -36.87 -17.97
CA GLY A 94 21.41 -36.87 -16.50
C GLY A 94 22.20 -35.72 -15.85
N LYS A 95 23.45 -35.48 -16.31
CA LYS A 95 24.25 -34.35 -15.85
C LYS A 95 23.61 -33.01 -16.21
N PHE A 96 23.09 -32.86 -17.42
CA PHE A 96 22.42 -31.65 -17.87
C PHE A 96 21.20 -31.32 -16.97
N ASN A 97 20.36 -32.31 -16.71
CA ASN A 97 19.22 -32.14 -15.79
C ASN A 97 19.66 -31.74 -14.38
N TRP A 98 20.74 -32.34 -13.87
CA TRP A 98 21.31 -31.95 -12.57
C TRP A 98 21.80 -30.50 -12.56
N PHE A 99 22.50 -30.07 -13.62
CA PHE A 99 22.94 -28.67 -13.76
C PHE A 99 21.76 -27.69 -13.83
N GLU A 100 20.67 -28.06 -14.51
CA GLU A 100 19.46 -27.23 -14.59
C GLU A 100 18.79 -27.08 -13.21
N VAL A 101 18.70 -28.16 -12.43
CA VAL A 101 18.19 -28.12 -11.06
C VAL A 101 19.08 -27.29 -10.14
N GLU A 102 20.40 -27.47 -10.21
CA GLU A 102 21.35 -26.73 -9.38
C GLU A 102 21.37 -25.24 -9.72
N LYS A 103 21.27 -24.90 -11.02
CA LYS A 103 21.11 -23.51 -11.47
C LYS A 103 19.87 -22.88 -10.85
N ASN A 104 18.71 -23.54 -10.93
CA ASN A 104 17.47 -23.02 -10.36
C ASN A 104 17.57 -22.82 -8.83
N ARG A 105 18.26 -23.75 -8.13
CA ARG A 105 18.53 -23.63 -6.69
C ARG A 105 19.37 -22.39 -6.37
N LEU A 106 20.45 -22.16 -7.11
CA LEU A 106 21.34 -21.01 -6.93
C LEU A 106 20.65 -19.68 -7.26
N GLU A 107 19.84 -19.63 -8.31
CA GLU A 107 19.04 -18.44 -8.65
C GLU A 107 18.06 -18.08 -7.52
N TYR A 108 17.41 -19.08 -6.91
CA TYR A 108 16.56 -18.87 -5.74
C TYR A 108 17.34 -18.30 -4.54
N GLU A 109 18.52 -18.87 -4.24
CA GLU A 109 19.36 -18.43 -3.13
C GLU A 109 19.88 -17.00 -3.32
N ALA A 110 20.29 -16.65 -4.55
CA ALA A 110 20.73 -15.30 -4.90
C ALA A 110 19.62 -14.25 -4.72
N ARG A 111 18.40 -14.54 -5.19
CA ARG A 111 17.25 -13.64 -5.01
C ARG A 111 16.88 -13.45 -3.54
N ARG A 112 16.87 -14.53 -2.75
CA ARG A 112 16.59 -14.43 -1.31
C ARG A 112 17.57 -13.48 -0.61
N LEU A 113 18.87 -13.61 -0.92
CA LEU A 113 19.90 -12.73 -0.39
C LEU A 113 19.74 -11.27 -0.86
N GLU A 114 19.36 -11.07 -2.12
CA GLU A 114 19.06 -9.73 -2.65
C GLU A 114 17.89 -9.07 -1.88
N THR A 115 16.83 -9.84 -1.58
CA THR A 115 15.68 -9.40 -0.80
C THR A 115 16.09 -9.02 0.64
N GLU A 116 16.87 -9.87 1.31
CA GLU A 116 17.38 -9.60 2.67
C GLU A 116 18.26 -8.34 2.70
N LEU A 117 19.08 -8.13 1.65
CA LEU A 117 19.90 -6.93 1.53
C LEU A 117 19.04 -5.67 1.33
N LYS A 118 18.02 -5.74 0.47
CA LYS A 118 17.05 -4.66 0.25
C LYS A 118 16.34 -4.26 1.55
N GLU A 119 15.96 -5.23 2.39
CA GLU A 119 15.39 -4.99 3.72
C GLU A 119 16.37 -4.24 4.62
N LYS A 120 17.60 -4.74 4.77
CA LYS A 120 18.63 -4.11 5.63
C LYS A 120 18.97 -2.69 5.18
N ILE A 121 19.06 -2.44 3.86
CA ILE A 121 19.29 -1.09 3.32
C ILE A 121 18.13 -0.16 3.65
N LEU A 122 16.90 -0.64 3.55
CA LEU A 122 15.70 0.16 3.82
C LEU A 122 15.63 0.57 5.31
N LEU A 123 16.00 -0.33 6.21
CA LEU A 123 16.12 -0.06 7.66
C LEU A 123 17.27 0.89 7.99
N TYR A 124 18.39 0.84 7.25
CA TYR A 124 19.56 1.69 7.49
C TYR A 124 19.42 3.11 6.88
N GLY A 125 18.57 3.28 5.86
CA GLY A 125 18.54 4.47 5.01
C GLY A 125 17.51 5.56 5.36
N LYS A 126 16.52 5.31 6.23
CA LYS A 126 15.46 6.30 6.56
C LYS A 126 15.43 6.66 8.05
N THR A 127 15.81 7.90 8.36
CA THR A 127 15.84 8.51 9.70
C THR A 127 14.46 8.84 10.31
N GLY A 128 13.42 8.04 10.06
CA GLY A 128 12.06 8.38 10.52
C GLY A 128 11.04 7.26 10.65
N TYR A 129 11.29 6.06 10.13
CA TYR A 129 10.44 4.89 10.36
C TYR A 129 11.15 3.93 11.31
N LEU A 130 10.46 3.49 12.35
CA LEU A 130 11.02 2.67 13.43
C LEU A 130 10.92 1.17 13.12
N ALA A 131 9.98 0.79 12.24
CA ALA A 131 9.70 -0.61 11.92
C ALA A 131 9.13 -0.78 10.51
N SER A 132 9.25 -1.99 9.95
CA SER A 132 8.60 -2.35 8.69
C SER A 132 8.24 -3.83 8.61
N ILE A 133 7.21 -4.15 7.83
CA ILE A 133 6.85 -5.52 7.42
C ILE A 133 6.77 -5.53 5.90
N PHE A 134 7.29 -6.57 5.27
CA PHE A 134 7.21 -6.74 3.81
C PHE A 134 6.87 -8.18 3.44
N ASP A 135 6.48 -8.37 2.19
CA ASP A 135 6.25 -9.69 1.61
C ASP A 135 6.59 -9.67 0.12
N THR A 136 7.25 -10.74 -0.32
CA THR A 136 7.68 -11.03 -1.70
C THR A 136 6.95 -12.23 -2.28
N PHE A 137 5.96 -12.79 -1.55
CA PHE A 137 5.16 -13.94 -1.99
C PHE A 137 5.98 -15.22 -2.22
N ASP A 138 7.05 -15.39 -1.45
CA ASP A 138 7.86 -16.62 -1.41
C ASP A 138 7.13 -17.79 -0.73
N ASP A 139 6.15 -17.46 0.11
CA ASP A 139 5.25 -18.42 0.74
C ASP A 139 3.87 -17.80 0.99
N LEU A 140 2.94 -18.61 1.50
CA LEU A 140 1.58 -18.18 1.83
C LEU A 140 1.40 -17.94 3.34
N SER A 141 2.49 -17.84 4.11
CA SER A 141 2.43 -17.82 5.58
C SER A 141 1.68 -16.59 6.12
N LYS A 142 1.85 -15.45 5.44
CA LYS A 142 1.28 -14.13 5.76
C LYS A 142 -0.11 -13.91 5.17
N ILE A 143 -0.63 -14.85 4.39
CA ILE A 143 -1.94 -14.74 3.72
C ILE A 143 -3.02 -15.40 4.59
N ASP A 144 -4.16 -14.73 4.74
CA ASP A 144 -5.32 -15.21 5.48
C ASP A 144 -6.42 -15.71 4.53
N SER A 145 -6.77 -14.89 3.54
CA SER A 145 -7.77 -15.24 2.54
C SER A 145 -7.42 -14.73 1.14
N GLU A 146 -7.90 -15.45 0.13
CA GLU A 146 -7.80 -15.10 -1.28
C GLU A 146 -9.15 -15.32 -1.96
N ASP A 147 -9.56 -14.37 -2.80
CA ASP A 147 -10.73 -14.48 -3.68
C ASP A 147 -10.36 -14.02 -5.09
N ASN A 148 -10.60 -14.85 -6.10
CA ASN A 148 -10.38 -14.53 -7.52
C ASN A 148 -8.96 -14.01 -7.89
N VAL A 149 -7.97 -14.35 -7.07
CA VAL A 149 -6.54 -14.06 -7.23
C VAL A 149 -5.73 -15.35 -7.23
N SER A 150 -4.53 -15.28 -7.77
CA SER A 150 -3.55 -16.35 -7.83
C SER A 150 -2.23 -15.81 -7.31
N ILE A 151 -1.74 -16.41 -6.23
CA ILE A 151 -0.43 -16.13 -5.66
C ILE A 151 0.58 -17.12 -6.25
N ASP A 152 1.40 -16.66 -7.18
CA ASP A 152 2.39 -17.49 -7.88
C ASP A 152 3.74 -17.43 -7.16
N ILE A 153 3.98 -18.44 -6.33
CA ILE A 153 5.22 -18.58 -5.54
C ILE A 153 6.46 -18.74 -6.45
N LYS A 154 6.31 -19.28 -7.68
CA LYS A 154 7.45 -19.47 -8.58
C LYS A 154 7.88 -18.17 -9.24
N ASN A 155 6.91 -17.31 -9.54
CA ASN A 155 7.14 -16.01 -10.18
C ASN A 155 7.16 -14.85 -9.18
N HIS A 156 6.92 -15.12 -7.88
CA HIS A 156 6.92 -14.16 -6.78
C HIS A 156 5.96 -12.99 -7.04
N GLN A 157 4.72 -13.33 -7.38
CA GLN A 157 3.74 -12.33 -7.78
C GLN A 157 2.31 -12.72 -7.42
N ILE A 158 1.51 -11.71 -7.12
CA ILE A 158 0.05 -11.81 -7.11
C ILE A 158 -0.48 -11.32 -8.45
N THR A 159 -1.43 -12.08 -9.01
CA THR A 159 -2.23 -11.70 -10.18
C THR A 159 -3.68 -12.12 -9.98
N LEU A 160 -4.60 -11.60 -10.78
CA LEU A 160 -5.95 -12.15 -10.89
C LEU A 160 -5.90 -13.62 -11.31
N LYS A 161 -6.81 -14.44 -10.78
CA LYS A 161 -6.89 -15.87 -11.09
C LYS A 161 -7.36 -16.06 -12.52
N LYS A 162 -6.62 -16.81 -13.32
CA LYS A 162 -7.02 -17.15 -14.69
C LYS A 162 -8.31 -17.97 -14.66
N GLN A 163 -9.28 -17.59 -15.48
CA GLN A 163 -10.52 -18.36 -15.64
C GLN A 163 -10.26 -19.57 -16.55
N GLU A 164 -10.36 -20.78 -16.01
CA GLU A 164 -10.00 -22.02 -16.71
C GLU A 164 -10.86 -22.30 -17.97
N ASN A 165 -12.12 -21.87 -17.98
CA ASN A 165 -13.05 -22.14 -19.08
C ASN A 165 -12.94 -21.16 -20.26
N THR A 166 -12.16 -20.09 -20.12
CA THR A 166 -12.03 -19.01 -21.11
C THR A 166 -10.57 -18.68 -21.43
N SER A 167 -9.63 -19.26 -20.67
CA SER A 167 -8.19 -19.14 -20.89
C SER A 167 -7.65 -20.37 -21.62
N PHE A 168 -7.18 -20.20 -22.85
CA PHE A 168 -6.66 -21.32 -23.64
C PHE A 168 -5.26 -21.02 -24.20
N LEU A 169 -4.41 -22.05 -24.19
CA LEU A 169 -3.23 -22.11 -25.04
C LEU A 169 -3.71 -22.30 -26.48
N ILE A 170 -3.36 -21.37 -27.35
CA ILE A 170 -3.67 -21.46 -28.77
C ILE A 170 -2.49 -22.16 -29.44
N ASN A 171 -2.77 -23.30 -30.07
CA ASN A 171 -1.85 -23.99 -30.96
C ASN A 171 -2.31 -23.71 -32.39
N PRO A 172 -1.95 -22.55 -32.97
CA PRO A 172 -2.46 -22.20 -34.27
C PRO A 172 -1.81 -23.12 -35.30
N ALA A 173 -2.61 -23.65 -36.23
CA ALA A 173 -2.06 -24.19 -37.46
C ALA A 173 -1.45 -23.01 -38.22
N SER A 174 -0.12 -23.00 -38.36
CA SER A 174 0.61 -21.85 -38.89
C SER A 174 1.81 -22.29 -39.72
N GLU A 175 2.09 -21.53 -40.77
CA GLU A 175 3.38 -21.57 -41.45
C GLU A 175 4.37 -20.69 -40.69
N ILE A 176 5.53 -21.23 -40.35
CA ILE A 176 6.57 -20.52 -39.61
C ILE A 176 7.90 -20.64 -40.35
N LYS A 177 8.62 -19.52 -40.47
CA LYS A 177 9.95 -19.47 -41.07
C LYS A 177 10.83 -18.45 -40.35
N PHE A 178 12.11 -18.74 -40.26
CA PHE A 178 13.10 -17.75 -39.85
C PHE A 178 13.66 -17.04 -41.10
N VAL A 179 13.75 -15.72 -41.05
CA VAL A 179 14.22 -14.89 -42.15
C VAL A 179 15.25 -13.90 -41.65
N MET A 180 16.39 -13.86 -42.35
CA MET A 180 17.35 -12.77 -42.24
C MET A 180 17.00 -11.72 -43.30
N PRO A 181 16.75 -10.44 -42.94
CA PRO A 181 16.45 -9.38 -43.90
C PRO A 181 17.54 -9.26 -44.98
N LYS A 182 17.11 -9.00 -46.22
CA LYS A 182 18.01 -8.97 -47.39
C LYS A 182 19.09 -7.89 -47.31
N ASN A 183 18.89 -6.83 -46.52
CA ASN A 183 19.88 -5.78 -46.31
C ASN A 183 21.10 -6.28 -45.53
N SER A 184 20.94 -7.36 -44.77
CA SER A 184 21.99 -8.04 -44.00
C SER A 184 22.59 -9.21 -44.81
N ALA A 185 21.79 -9.94 -45.57
CA ALA A 185 22.21 -11.22 -46.17
C ALA A 185 23.42 -11.17 -47.14
N SER A 186 23.83 -10.00 -47.65
CA SER A 186 25.04 -9.89 -48.50
C SER A 186 26.37 -9.94 -47.72
N THR A 187 26.37 -9.68 -46.41
CA THR A 187 27.55 -9.75 -45.54
C THR A 187 27.58 -10.98 -44.64
N PHE A 188 26.44 -11.65 -44.45
CA PHE A 188 26.33 -12.81 -43.56
C PHE A 188 26.34 -14.15 -44.31
N LYS A 189 27.14 -15.11 -43.84
CA LYS A 189 27.13 -16.51 -44.31
C LYS A 189 26.38 -17.39 -43.31
N LYS A 190 25.34 -18.08 -43.78
CA LYS A 190 24.59 -19.06 -42.99
C LYS A 190 25.42 -20.33 -42.77
N ILE A 191 25.50 -20.79 -41.53
CA ILE A 191 25.92 -22.14 -41.17
C ILE A 191 24.65 -22.92 -40.80
N PRO A 192 24.32 -24.00 -41.53
CA PRO A 192 23.21 -24.85 -41.13
C PRO A 192 23.55 -25.54 -39.80
N ILE A 193 22.69 -25.36 -38.82
CA ILE A 193 22.71 -26.08 -37.54
C ILE A 193 21.42 -26.90 -37.45
N SER A 194 21.41 -27.89 -36.55
CA SER A 194 20.25 -28.74 -36.29
C SER A 194 19.06 -27.95 -35.74
N GLY A 195 17.86 -28.40 -36.11
CA GLY A 195 16.59 -27.89 -35.57
C GLY A 195 15.72 -27.29 -36.66
N LYS A 196 14.42 -27.56 -36.58
CA LYS A 196 13.39 -27.01 -37.47
C LYS A 196 12.65 -25.91 -36.72
N ILE A 197 12.44 -24.75 -37.34
CA ILE A 197 11.74 -23.63 -36.67
C ILE A 197 10.32 -24.01 -36.27
N GLU A 198 9.69 -24.93 -36.99
CA GLU A 198 8.40 -25.54 -36.68
C GLU A 198 8.37 -26.21 -35.30
N GLN A 199 9.51 -26.70 -34.81
CA GLN A 199 9.62 -27.30 -33.47
C GLN A 199 9.44 -26.26 -32.36
N SER A 200 9.70 -24.97 -32.62
CA SER A 200 9.52 -23.91 -31.63
C SER A 200 8.04 -23.68 -31.23
N LEU A 201 7.10 -24.13 -32.06
CA LEU A 201 5.67 -24.11 -31.76
C LEU A 201 5.18 -25.39 -31.06
N ASN A 202 6.01 -26.44 -31.00
CA ASN A 202 5.63 -27.71 -30.39
C ASN A 202 5.98 -27.74 -28.91
N VAL A 203 4.97 -27.72 -28.06
CA VAL A 203 5.14 -27.67 -26.59
C VAL A 203 5.71 -28.99 -26.02
N ASN A 204 5.56 -30.10 -26.73
CA ASN A 204 5.83 -31.45 -26.24
C ASN A 204 7.27 -31.95 -26.51
N THR A 205 8.07 -31.24 -27.31
CA THR A 205 9.45 -31.62 -27.59
C THR A 205 10.43 -30.66 -26.91
N ASN A 206 11.55 -31.19 -26.41
CA ASN A 206 12.63 -30.36 -25.84
C ASN A 206 13.64 -29.95 -26.94
N GLU A 207 13.14 -29.79 -28.16
CA GLU A 207 13.93 -29.43 -29.33
C GLU A 207 14.05 -27.90 -29.42
N THR A 208 15.10 -27.41 -30.05
CA THR A 208 15.38 -25.97 -30.16
C THR A 208 15.82 -25.68 -31.58
N PHE A 209 15.26 -24.64 -32.17
CA PHE A 209 15.73 -24.11 -33.44
C PHE A 209 16.96 -23.24 -33.20
N GLN A 210 18.00 -23.43 -34.01
CA GLN A 210 19.22 -22.63 -33.97
C GLN A 210 19.73 -22.38 -35.37
N GLU A 211 20.10 -21.13 -35.65
CA GLU A 211 20.82 -20.74 -36.85
C GLU A 211 22.03 -19.87 -36.48
N VAL A 212 23.18 -20.22 -37.06
CA VAL A 212 24.39 -19.41 -36.93
C VAL A 212 24.66 -18.66 -38.22
N TRP A 213 24.95 -17.37 -38.07
CA TRP A 213 25.30 -16.47 -39.15
C TRP A 213 26.68 -15.88 -38.87
N LEU A 214 27.55 -15.94 -39.87
CA LEU A 214 28.91 -15.41 -39.81
C LEU A 214 29.00 -14.07 -40.54
N SER A 215 29.62 -13.06 -39.93
CA SER A 215 29.92 -11.76 -40.56
C SER A 215 31.43 -11.52 -40.68
N LYS A 216 31.80 -10.72 -41.68
CA LYS A 216 33.17 -10.21 -41.84
C LYS A 216 33.44 -8.95 -41.00
N THR A 217 32.39 -8.22 -40.65
CA THR A 217 32.45 -6.99 -39.85
C THR A 217 31.58 -7.11 -38.62
N GLU A 218 32.03 -6.54 -37.51
CA GLU A 218 31.20 -6.41 -36.32
C GLU A 218 30.11 -5.37 -36.54
N GLY A 219 28.94 -5.60 -35.96
CA GLY A 219 27.81 -4.68 -36.03
C GLY A 219 26.49 -5.33 -35.64
N PRO A 220 25.38 -4.58 -35.74
CA PRO A 220 24.07 -5.11 -35.39
C PRO A 220 23.60 -6.15 -36.42
N ALA A 221 22.88 -7.16 -35.92
CA ALA A 221 22.29 -8.21 -36.73
C ALA A 221 20.83 -8.44 -36.32
N ASP A 222 19.93 -8.30 -37.29
CA ASP A 222 18.49 -8.48 -37.10
C ASP A 222 18.03 -9.75 -37.81
N GLY A 223 17.42 -10.68 -37.08
CA GLY A 223 16.71 -11.82 -37.63
C GLY A 223 15.25 -11.79 -37.18
N TYR A 224 14.33 -12.30 -37.98
CA TYR A 224 12.92 -12.38 -37.55
C TYR A 224 12.28 -13.72 -37.85
N VAL A 225 11.37 -14.12 -36.98
CA VAL A 225 10.48 -15.28 -37.17
C VAL A 225 9.18 -14.77 -37.75
N ASP A 226 8.83 -15.23 -38.95
CA ASP A 226 7.59 -14.90 -39.66
C ASP A 226 6.59 -16.04 -39.45
N ILE A 227 5.44 -15.73 -38.86
CA ILE A 227 4.39 -16.68 -38.50
C ILE A 227 3.11 -16.26 -39.22
N THR A 228 2.58 -17.13 -40.09
CA THR A 228 1.31 -16.93 -40.79
C THR A 228 0.30 -17.91 -40.26
N PHE A 229 -0.77 -17.41 -39.62
CA PHE A 229 -1.84 -18.25 -39.09
C PHE A 229 -2.81 -18.66 -40.20
N ASN A 230 -3.26 -19.93 -40.21
CA ASN A 230 -4.20 -20.43 -41.21
C ASN A 230 -5.58 -19.74 -41.17
N GLY A 231 -5.93 -19.17 -40.03
CA GLY A 231 -7.09 -18.30 -39.82
C GLY A 231 -6.75 -17.23 -38.79
N LYS A 232 -7.52 -16.15 -38.74
CA LYS A 232 -7.30 -15.07 -37.78
C LYS A 232 -7.37 -15.62 -36.35
N GLN A 233 -6.36 -15.30 -35.54
CA GLN A 233 -6.24 -15.72 -34.15
C GLN A 233 -6.45 -14.52 -33.24
N VAL A 234 -7.12 -14.73 -32.12
CA VAL A 234 -7.39 -13.68 -31.14
C VAL A 234 -6.49 -13.93 -29.93
N LEU A 235 -5.48 -13.07 -29.73
CA LEU A 235 -4.39 -13.28 -28.78
C LEU A 235 -4.27 -12.11 -27.79
N ASN A 236 -3.77 -12.38 -26.59
CA ASN A 236 -3.45 -11.35 -25.59
C ASN A 236 -2.17 -11.61 -24.78
N ARG A 237 -1.56 -12.79 -24.95
CA ARG A 237 -0.23 -13.07 -24.40
C ARG A 237 0.60 -13.92 -25.36
N ILE A 238 1.88 -13.57 -25.47
CA ILE A 238 2.90 -14.33 -26.21
C ILE A 238 4.07 -14.59 -25.27
N ASP A 239 4.41 -15.87 -25.08
CA ASP A 239 5.62 -16.26 -24.37
C ASP A 239 6.68 -16.77 -25.35
N LEU A 240 7.89 -16.25 -25.21
CA LEU A 240 9.05 -16.62 -26.01
C LEU A 240 10.14 -17.16 -25.11
N SER A 241 10.76 -18.26 -25.53
CA SER A 241 11.98 -18.79 -24.95
C SER A 241 13.06 -18.77 -26.02
N LEU A 242 14.02 -17.86 -25.87
CA LEU A 242 15.12 -17.68 -26.79
C LEU A 242 16.36 -18.44 -26.31
N HIS A 243 17.20 -18.80 -27.26
CA HIS A 243 18.50 -19.39 -26.99
C HIS A 243 19.59 -18.52 -27.58
N THR A 244 20.06 -17.56 -26.79
CA THR A 244 21.09 -16.57 -27.15
C THR A 244 22.22 -16.57 -26.14
N ILE A 245 23.43 -16.17 -26.56
CA ILE A 245 24.60 -16.10 -25.68
C ILE A 245 24.65 -14.75 -24.96
N LYS A 246 24.39 -13.68 -25.71
CA LYS A 246 24.25 -12.31 -25.20
C LYS A 246 22.80 -11.85 -25.25
N ASP A 247 22.52 -10.78 -24.51
CA ASP A 247 21.20 -10.13 -24.49
C ASP A 247 20.80 -9.63 -25.88
N VAL A 248 19.51 -9.77 -26.18
CA VAL A 248 18.90 -9.36 -27.45
C VAL A 248 17.68 -8.50 -27.18
N THR A 249 17.37 -7.60 -28.10
CA THR A 249 16.13 -6.84 -28.09
C THR A 249 15.10 -7.57 -28.95
N VAL A 250 13.95 -7.87 -28.37
CA VAL A 250 12.83 -8.52 -29.07
C VAL A 250 11.67 -7.56 -29.21
N TYR A 251 11.21 -7.33 -30.43
CA TYR A 251 9.96 -6.62 -30.69
C TYR A 251 9.07 -7.44 -31.62
N ILE A 252 7.76 -7.29 -31.47
CA ILE A 252 6.76 -8.07 -32.18
C ILE A 252 5.94 -7.11 -33.05
N GLU A 253 5.76 -7.49 -34.30
CA GLU A 253 4.87 -6.83 -35.24
C GLU A 253 3.76 -7.81 -35.64
N PHE A 254 2.56 -7.32 -35.86
CA PHE A 254 1.43 -8.15 -36.31
C PHE A 254 0.64 -7.43 -37.40
N THR A 255 -0.17 -8.20 -38.13
CA THR A 255 -1.04 -7.67 -39.19
C THR A 255 -2.43 -8.29 -39.12
N LEU A 256 -3.45 -7.46 -39.36
CA LEU A 256 -4.86 -7.84 -39.43
C LEU A 256 -5.27 -8.30 -40.84
N ASP A 257 -4.66 -7.70 -41.86
CA ASP A 257 -4.99 -7.86 -43.28
C ASP A 257 -3.95 -8.68 -44.07
N GLY A 258 -2.74 -8.84 -43.52
CA GLY A 258 -1.60 -9.47 -44.18
C GLY A 258 -0.69 -8.48 -44.92
N LEU A 259 -1.01 -7.19 -44.92
CA LEU A 259 -0.33 -6.14 -45.67
C LEU A 259 0.35 -5.14 -44.74
N ASN A 260 -0.40 -4.60 -43.78
CA ASN A 260 0.08 -3.56 -42.88
C ASN A 260 0.52 -4.16 -41.55
N TYR A 261 1.79 -3.95 -41.19
CA TYR A 261 2.34 -4.41 -39.92
C TYR A 261 2.30 -3.29 -38.90
N PHE A 262 1.78 -3.60 -37.72
CA PHE A 262 1.70 -2.72 -36.56
C PHE A 262 2.56 -3.29 -35.44
N HIS A 263 3.21 -2.41 -34.67
CA HIS A 263 3.89 -2.85 -33.46
C HIS A 263 2.89 -3.35 -32.44
N LEU A 264 3.30 -4.37 -31.68
CA LEU A 264 2.51 -4.89 -30.57
C LEU A 264 2.19 -3.77 -29.58
N PRO A 265 0.92 -3.58 -29.18
CA PRO A 265 0.55 -2.53 -28.23
C PRO A 265 1.37 -2.63 -26.94
N TYR A 266 1.69 -1.48 -26.35
CA TYR A 266 2.55 -1.32 -25.15
C TYR A 266 4.04 -1.64 -25.34
N TYR A 267 4.47 -2.23 -26.48
CA TYR A 267 5.87 -2.58 -26.71
C TYR A 267 6.42 -2.11 -28.07
N PRO A 268 6.31 -0.81 -28.42
CA PRO A 268 6.82 -0.30 -29.69
C PRO A 268 8.36 -0.43 -29.81
N GLU A 269 9.08 -0.33 -28.69
CA GLU A 269 10.55 -0.42 -28.66
C GLU A 269 11.09 -1.85 -28.40
N GLY A 270 10.20 -2.79 -28.07
CA GLY A 270 10.57 -4.15 -27.69
C GLY A 270 11.04 -4.32 -26.25
N LYS A 271 11.43 -5.54 -25.87
CA LYS A 271 11.99 -5.91 -24.57
C LYS A 271 13.40 -6.49 -24.75
N GLN A 272 14.33 -6.08 -23.90
CA GLN A 272 15.66 -6.70 -23.82
C GLN A 272 15.58 -7.98 -22.98
N THR A 273 16.16 -9.08 -23.47
CA THR A 273 16.20 -10.37 -22.76
C THR A 273 17.38 -11.21 -23.24
N GLY A 274 17.92 -12.07 -22.37
CA GLY A 274 18.90 -13.10 -22.72
C GLY A 274 18.31 -14.52 -22.79
N ASN A 275 17.02 -14.71 -22.48
CA ASN A 275 16.41 -16.03 -22.38
C ASN A 275 14.89 -16.01 -22.61
N ASN A 276 14.09 -16.03 -21.54
CA ASN A 276 12.62 -16.05 -21.63
C ASN A 276 12.06 -14.62 -21.57
N VAL A 277 11.00 -14.36 -22.34
CA VAL A 277 10.28 -13.09 -22.32
C VAL A 277 8.80 -13.33 -22.58
N SER A 278 7.96 -12.59 -21.85
CA SER A 278 6.51 -12.61 -22.01
C SER A 278 6.00 -11.23 -22.40
N PHE A 279 5.10 -11.21 -23.37
CA PHE A 279 4.40 -10.02 -23.84
C PHE A 279 2.92 -10.13 -23.49
N TYR A 280 2.40 -9.12 -22.80
CA TYR A 280 1.00 -9.01 -22.39
C TYR A 280 0.40 -7.76 -23.03
N PHE A 281 -0.65 -7.91 -23.82
CA PHE A 281 -1.22 -6.86 -24.65
C PHE A 281 -2.75 -7.00 -24.75
N PRO A 282 -3.48 -5.96 -25.20
CA PRO A 282 -4.94 -6.03 -25.34
C PRO A 282 -5.32 -7.11 -26.35
N THR A 283 -6.51 -7.70 -26.21
CA THR A 283 -6.95 -8.75 -27.12
C THR A 283 -6.99 -8.24 -28.54
N THR A 284 -6.12 -8.82 -29.35
CA THR A 284 -5.86 -8.35 -30.70
C THR A 284 -6.04 -9.52 -31.66
N GLU A 285 -6.82 -9.29 -32.71
CA GLU A 285 -6.94 -10.22 -33.81
C GLU A 285 -5.68 -10.13 -34.69
N MET A 286 -5.09 -11.27 -35.04
CA MET A 286 -3.85 -11.33 -35.81
C MET A 286 -3.95 -12.40 -36.89
N LYS A 287 -3.50 -12.07 -38.10
CA LYS A 287 -3.39 -13.00 -39.23
C LYS A 287 -1.95 -13.43 -39.47
N ASN A 288 -1.00 -12.49 -39.44
CA ASN A 288 0.43 -12.79 -39.45
C ASN A 288 1.14 -12.02 -38.34
N MET A 289 2.30 -12.53 -37.96
CA MET A 289 3.16 -11.98 -36.91
C MET A 289 4.62 -12.10 -37.29
N ARG A 290 5.42 -11.08 -36.96
CA ARG A 290 6.87 -11.09 -37.04
C ARG A 290 7.46 -10.84 -35.67
N ILE A 291 8.29 -11.78 -35.22
CA ILE A 291 9.05 -11.63 -33.97
C ILE A 291 10.48 -11.30 -34.39
N TRP A 292 10.88 -10.05 -34.17
CA TRP A 292 12.22 -9.58 -34.46
C TRP A 292 13.16 -9.83 -33.29
N ILE A 293 14.34 -10.34 -33.58
CA ILE A 293 15.43 -10.58 -32.63
C ILE A 293 16.61 -9.74 -33.10
N ARG A 294 16.90 -8.67 -32.39
CA ARG A 294 17.98 -7.72 -32.69
C ARG A 294 19.16 -7.94 -31.76
N LYS A 295 20.32 -8.19 -32.33
CA LYS A 295 21.62 -8.20 -31.65
C LYS A 295 22.36 -6.91 -31.98
N GLN A 296 22.93 -6.25 -30.98
CA GLN A 296 23.76 -5.05 -31.18
C GLN A 296 25.21 -5.40 -31.53
N GLU A 297 25.69 -6.53 -31.03
CA GLU A 297 27.07 -7.01 -31.18
C GLU A 297 27.12 -8.50 -31.46
N SER A 298 28.31 -9.00 -31.83
CA SER A 298 28.54 -10.42 -32.10
C SER A 298 28.54 -11.25 -30.81
N ASP A 299 28.07 -12.50 -30.89
CA ASP A 299 28.12 -13.42 -29.75
C ASP A 299 29.54 -13.93 -29.50
N LYS A 300 30.32 -14.11 -30.57
CA LYS A 300 31.68 -14.64 -30.50
C LYS A 300 32.54 -14.20 -31.67
N GLU A 301 33.78 -13.85 -31.39
CA GLU A 301 34.83 -13.72 -32.41
C GLU A 301 35.44 -15.08 -32.76
N LEU A 302 35.69 -15.30 -34.05
CA LEU A 302 36.30 -16.53 -34.56
C LEU A 302 37.28 -16.23 -35.70
N VAL A 303 38.08 -17.23 -36.04
CA VAL A 303 38.95 -17.18 -37.22
C VAL A 303 38.44 -18.17 -38.25
N HIS A 304 37.67 -17.70 -39.24
CA HIS A 304 37.19 -18.55 -40.33
C HIS A 304 38.14 -18.48 -41.55
N PRO A 305 38.43 -19.61 -42.23
CA PRO A 305 39.31 -19.64 -43.41
C PRO A 305 38.91 -18.72 -44.57
N GLU A 306 37.64 -18.32 -44.63
CA GLU A 306 37.07 -17.45 -45.68
C GLU A 306 37.00 -15.96 -45.27
N GLY A 307 37.65 -15.58 -44.16
CA GLY A 307 37.73 -14.19 -43.69
C GLY A 307 36.48 -13.68 -42.95
N TYR A 308 35.67 -14.59 -42.41
CA TYR A 308 34.61 -14.25 -41.46
C TYR A 308 35.16 -14.27 -40.04
N SER A 309 34.85 -13.22 -39.27
CA SER A 309 35.46 -13.01 -37.94
C SER A 309 34.44 -12.98 -36.80
N TYR A 310 33.14 -12.85 -37.10
CA TYR A 310 32.11 -12.60 -36.09
C TYR A 310 30.94 -13.59 -36.24
N GLN A 311 30.52 -14.21 -35.13
CA GLN A 311 29.43 -15.18 -35.07
C GLN A 311 28.19 -14.58 -34.40
N TYR A 312 27.03 -14.86 -34.98
CA TYR A 312 25.72 -14.54 -34.42
C TYR A 312 24.88 -15.81 -34.35
N LEU A 313 24.41 -16.15 -33.16
CA LEU A 313 23.54 -17.30 -32.89
C LEU A 313 22.12 -16.80 -32.62
N PHE A 314 21.20 -17.12 -33.52
CA PHE A 314 19.77 -16.92 -33.33
C PHE A 314 19.15 -18.26 -32.96
N GLY A 315 18.61 -18.35 -31.76
CA GLY A 315 17.97 -19.56 -31.27
C GLY A 315 16.58 -19.28 -30.70
N VAL A 316 15.62 -20.14 -31.03
CA VAL A 316 14.26 -20.10 -30.50
C VAL A 316 13.89 -21.49 -30.02
N LYS A 317 13.66 -21.59 -28.72
CA LYS A 317 13.28 -22.84 -28.06
C LYS A 317 11.76 -23.02 -28.09
N LYS A 318 11.00 -22.01 -27.65
CA LYS A 318 9.53 -22.08 -27.56
C LYS A 318 8.88 -20.76 -27.90
N ILE A 319 7.76 -20.82 -28.61
CA ILE A 319 6.82 -19.74 -28.85
C ILE A 319 5.44 -20.25 -28.45
N GLN A 320 4.78 -19.58 -27.52
CA GLN A 320 3.45 -19.97 -27.05
C GLN A 320 2.50 -18.79 -27.13
N PHE A 321 1.29 -19.07 -27.62
CA PHE A 321 0.23 -18.10 -27.79
C PHE A 321 -0.89 -18.38 -26.81
N PHE A 322 -1.40 -17.34 -26.18
CA PHE A 322 -2.50 -17.48 -25.23
C PHE A 322 -3.60 -16.47 -25.53
N GLN A 323 -4.82 -16.93 -25.33
CA GLN A 323 -5.97 -16.09 -25.06
C GLN A 323 -6.36 -16.36 -23.63
N LEU A 324 -5.94 -15.47 -22.72
CA LEU A 324 -6.25 -15.55 -21.30
C LEU A 324 -7.54 -14.79 -20.99
N SER A 325 -8.19 -15.15 -19.88
CA SER A 325 -9.30 -14.40 -19.30
C SER A 325 -9.19 -14.32 -17.79
N TYR A 326 -9.53 -13.16 -17.24
CA TYR A 326 -9.43 -12.84 -15.82
C TYR A 326 -10.78 -12.31 -15.30
N PRO A 327 -11.09 -12.51 -14.01
CA PRO A 327 -12.25 -11.91 -13.37
C PRO A 327 -12.08 -10.39 -13.22
N GLU A 328 -13.19 -9.66 -13.12
CA GLU A 328 -13.19 -8.18 -12.98
C GLU A 328 -12.52 -7.70 -11.69
N ARG A 329 -12.58 -8.50 -10.63
CA ARG A 329 -12.05 -8.18 -9.32
C ARG A 329 -11.51 -9.44 -8.64
N GLY A 330 -10.45 -9.25 -7.86
CA GLY A 330 -9.96 -10.25 -6.93
C GLY A 330 -9.29 -9.59 -5.72
N GLU A 331 -9.27 -10.30 -4.59
CA GLU A 331 -8.81 -9.77 -3.32
C GLU A 331 -7.91 -10.74 -2.57
N VAL A 332 -6.83 -10.22 -2.00
CA VAL A 332 -5.99 -10.92 -1.01
C VAL A 332 -6.07 -10.16 0.30
N VAL A 333 -6.30 -10.89 1.40
CA VAL A 333 -6.20 -10.35 2.76
C VAL A 333 -5.07 -11.08 3.48
N THR A 334 -4.16 -10.31 4.05
CA THR A 334 -3.07 -10.83 4.91
C THR A 334 -3.61 -11.25 6.27
N LYS A 335 -2.86 -12.02 7.05
CA LYS A 335 -3.13 -12.18 8.48
C LYS A 335 -2.85 -10.87 9.21
N PHE A 336 -3.24 -10.78 10.47
CA PHE A 336 -2.71 -9.73 11.35
C PHE A 336 -1.18 -9.91 11.45
N LEU A 337 -0.45 -8.92 10.96
CA LEU A 337 1.00 -8.89 10.90
C LEU A 337 1.54 -8.04 12.05
N THR A 338 2.46 -8.60 12.81
CA THR A 338 3.15 -7.92 13.90
C THR A 338 4.55 -7.47 13.43
N PRO A 339 4.92 -6.19 13.54
CA PRO A 339 6.26 -5.73 13.23
C PRO A 339 7.29 -6.41 14.14
N ASN A 340 8.46 -6.77 13.61
CA ASN A 340 9.53 -7.36 14.41
C ASN A 340 10.27 -6.26 15.20
N THR A 341 9.70 -5.88 16.34
CA THR A 341 10.14 -4.79 17.23
C THR A 341 10.02 -5.20 18.69
N ASP A 342 10.57 -4.37 19.59
CA ASP A 342 10.39 -4.54 21.03
C ASP A 342 8.91 -4.57 21.43
N GLU A 343 8.61 -5.23 22.56
CA GLU A 343 7.25 -5.38 23.10
C GLU A 343 6.55 -4.05 23.47
N THR A 344 7.24 -2.90 23.38
CA THR A 344 6.68 -1.58 23.67
C THR A 344 6.30 -0.78 22.41
N PHE A 345 6.47 -1.36 21.21
CA PHE A 345 6.15 -0.68 19.97
C PHE A 345 4.64 -0.64 19.69
N SER A 346 4.15 0.52 19.26
CA SER A 346 2.75 0.75 18.87
C SER A 346 2.68 1.41 17.49
N ILE A 347 1.78 0.94 16.64
CA ILE A 347 1.51 1.39 15.28
C ILE A 347 0.66 2.67 15.36
N GLY A 348 1.32 3.82 15.35
CA GLY A 348 0.65 5.12 15.24
C GLY A 348 0.29 5.45 13.79
N LYS A 349 1.27 5.36 12.89
CA LYS A 349 1.09 5.64 11.46
C LYS A 349 1.61 4.51 10.59
N VAL A 350 0.98 4.35 9.43
CA VAL A 350 1.43 3.41 8.39
C VAL A 350 1.55 4.09 7.04
N SER A 351 2.62 3.76 6.32
CA SER A 351 2.78 4.04 4.89
C SER A 351 3.07 2.77 4.12
N LEU A 352 2.70 2.73 2.85
CA LEU A 352 2.84 1.56 1.98
C LEU A 352 3.85 1.86 0.85
N VAL A 353 4.69 0.90 0.52
CA VAL A 353 5.57 0.92 -0.66
C VAL A 353 5.38 -0.40 -1.41
N THR A 354 5.21 -0.35 -2.73
CA THR A 354 4.95 -1.55 -3.54
C THR A 354 5.86 -1.64 -4.76
N GLU A 355 6.09 -2.86 -5.25
CA GLU A 355 6.68 -3.11 -6.55
C GLU A 355 5.59 -3.71 -7.43
N GLU A 356 4.98 -2.87 -8.27
CA GLU A 356 3.76 -3.18 -9.02
C GLU A 356 3.89 -2.83 -10.51
N GLU A 357 3.28 -3.65 -11.37
CA GLU A 357 3.10 -3.39 -12.80
C GLU A 357 1.59 -3.29 -13.07
N ILE A 358 1.12 -2.08 -13.39
CA ILE A 358 -0.29 -1.80 -13.67
C ILE A 358 -0.42 -1.53 -15.16
N ALA A 359 -1.00 -2.50 -15.87
CA ALA A 359 -1.33 -2.33 -17.27
C ALA A 359 -2.56 -1.42 -17.42
N ASP A 360 -2.66 -0.71 -18.55
CA ASP A 360 -3.82 0.13 -18.85
C ASP A 360 -5.14 -0.63 -18.63
N GLY A 361 -6.09 0.02 -17.95
CA GLY A 361 -7.42 -0.53 -17.64
C GLY A 361 -7.44 -1.63 -16.58
N THR A 362 -6.33 -1.81 -15.85
CA THR A 362 -6.26 -2.51 -14.56
C THR A 362 -5.87 -1.54 -13.44
N ASP A 363 -6.10 -1.91 -12.18
CA ASP A 363 -5.60 -1.17 -11.01
C ASP A 363 -5.46 -2.09 -9.80
N ILE A 364 -4.70 -1.62 -8.82
CA ILE A 364 -4.53 -2.26 -7.52
C ILE A 364 -4.84 -1.23 -6.45
N GLU A 365 -5.86 -1.51 -5.64
CA GLU A 365 -6.23 -0.73 -4.47
C GLU A 365 -5.77 -1.43 -3.19
N TYR A 366 -5.32 -0.63 -2.22
CA TYR A 366 -4.81 -1.14 -0.95
C TYR A 366 -5.62 -0.58 0.21
N PHE A 367 -5.86 -1.42 1.21
CA PHE A 367 -6.58 -1.07 2.42
C PHE A 367 -5.85 -1.62 3.64
N VAL A 368 -5.82 -0.85 4.72
CA VAL A 368 -5.18 -1.23 5.97
C VAL A 368 -6.15 -1.09 7.13
N ARG A 369 -6.04 -1.97 8.12
CA ARG A 369 -6.76 -1.87 9.39
C ARG A 369 -5.93 -2.41 10.56
N VAL A 370 -6.23 -1.91 11.76
CA VAL A 370 -5.58 -2.30 13.03
C VAL A 370 -6.54 -2.98 14.01
N ASP A 371 -7.80 -3.15 13.62
CA ASP A 371 -8.80 -3.91 14.37
C ASP A 371 -9.57 -4.86 13.44
N ASN A 372 -10.34 -5.79 13.98
CA ASN A 372 -11.07 -6.79 13.19
C ASN A 372 -12.48 -6.33 12.75
N ARG A 373 -12.80 -5.03 12.86
CA ARG A 373 -14.11 -4.51 12.41
C ARG A 373 -14.06 -4.26 10.91
N GLU A 374 -15.14 -4.55 10.19
CA GLU A 374 -15.17 -4.34 8.74
C GLU A 374 -15.19 -2.84 8.37
N GLU A 375 -15.76 -2.00 9.23
CA GLU A 375 -15.81 -0.55 9.04
C GLU A 375 -14.45 0.15 9.23
N SER A 376 -13.42 -0.55 9.73
CA SER A 376 -12.12 0.05 10.04
C SER A 376 -11.11 0.02 8.89
N TRP A 377 -11.48 -0.56 7.73
CA TRP A 377 -10.65 -0.53 6.54
C TRP A 377 -10.44 0.91 6.06
N LYS A 378 -9.19 1.38 6.11
CA LYS A 378 -8.77 2.66 5.56
C LYS A 378 -8.01 2.43 4.26
N GLN A 379 -8.45 3.06 3.17
CA GLN A 379 -7.76 2.96 1.88
C GLN A 379 -6.41 3.70 1.95
N ILE A 380 -5.35 3.13 1.39
CA ILE A 380 -4.00 3.69 1.36
C ILE A 380 -3.41 3.60 -0.05
N SER A 381 -2.64 4.60 -0.47
CA SER A 381 -1.89 4.56 -1.72
C SER A 381 -0.39 4.34 -1.47
N PRO A 382 0.32 3.59 -2.35
CA PRO A 382 1.76 3.43 -2.23
C PRO A 382 2.49 4.78 -2.40
N VAL A 383 3.49 5.05 -1.57
CA VAL A 383 4.28 6.29 -1.58
C VAL A 383 5.04 6.48 -2.91
N ASN A 384 5.36 5.38 -3.59
CA ASN A 384 6.11 5.36 -4.83
C ASN A 384 5.24 5.38 -6.10
N ARG A 385 3.91 5.57 -5.97
CA ARG A 385 3.03 5.78 -7.12
C ARG A 385 2.94 7.28 -7.43
N ASP A 386 3.21 7.67 -8.68
CA ASP A 386 3.21 9.09 -9.10
C ASP A 386 1.82 9.74 -8.98
N THR A 387 0.75 8.94 -9.09
CA THR A 387 -0.64 9.38 -8.97
C THR A 387 -1.32 8.67 -7.80
N ALA A 388 -1.30 9.29 -6.61
CA ALA A 388 -2.00 8.77 -5.43
C ALA A 388 -3.52 8.97 -5.56
N GLN A 389 -4.30 7.90 -5.36
CA GLN A 389 -5.76 7.93 -5.37
C GLN A 389 -6.36 8.04 -3.95
N ALA A 390 -5.56 7.72 -2.93
CA ALA A 390 -5.89 7.75 -1.51
C ALA A 390 -4.70 8.33 -0.71
N PRO A 391 -4.84 8.59 0.60
CA PRO A 391 -3.71 9.06 1.41
C PRO A 391 -2.52 8.09 1.36
N ASN A 392 -1.31 8.63 1.27
CA ASN A 392 -0.06 7.84 1.30
C ASN A 392 0.40 7.47 2.73
N LEU A 393 -0.22 8.09 3.73
CA LEU A 393 0.05 7.91 5.15
C LEU A 393 -1.29 7.85 5.88
N ILE A 394 -1.52 6.77 6.63
CA ILE A 394 -2.71 6.59 7.46
C ILE A 394 -2.32 6.75 8.92
N ASP A 395 -3.03 7.63 9.62
CA ASP A 395 -2.92 7.81 11.06
C ASP A 395 -4.03 7.00 11.76
N PHE A 396 -3.63 6.14 12.69
CA PHE A 396 -4.55 5.34 13.50
C PHE A 396 -4.85 5.99 14.86
N LYS A 397 -4.24 7.12 15.20
CA LYS A 397 -4.59 7.86 16.41
C LYS A 397 -6.04 8.37 16.32
N TYR A 398 -6.88 7.98 17.28
CA TYR A 398 -8.27 8.42 17.35
C TYR A 398 -8.35 9.79 18.04
N VAL A 399 -8.89 10.79 17.34
CA VAL A 399 -9.33 12.03 17.98
C VAL A 399 -10.70 11.75 18.60
N VAL A 400 -10.78 11.83 19.93
CA VAL A 400 -12.04 11.71 20.65
C VAL A 400 -12.58 13.10 20.93
N HIS A 401 -13.78 13.36 20.46
CA HIS A 401 -14.53 14.56 20.79
C HIS A 401 -15.11 14.43 22.19
N ALA A 402 -14.51 15.13 23.17
CA ALA A 402 -14.96 15.03 24.55
C ALA A 402 -16.28 15.78 24.73
N SER A 403 -17.18 15.21 25.54
CA SER A 403 -18.28 15.98 26.12
C SER A 403 -17.73 17.08 27.04
N PRO A 404 -18.43 18.22 27.18
CA PRO A 404 -17.98 19.31 28.02
C PRO A 404 -17.76 18.85 29.46
N THR A 405 -16.63 19.22 30.03
CA THR A 405 -16.33 19.01 31.44
C THR A 405 -16.85 20.21 32.23
N ASN A 406 -17.83 20.00 33.11
CA ASN A 406 -18.31 21.04 34.02
C ASN A 406 -17.26 21.25 35.13
N LEU A 407 -16.84 22.49 35.33
CA LEU A 407 -15.83 22.94 36.29
C LEU A 407 -16.39 24.14 37.08
N GLY A 408 -15.82 24.45 38.25
CA GLY A 408 -16.24 25.61 39.04
C GLY A 408 -15.82 25.55 40.50
N ILE A 409 -15.91 26.69 41.17
CA ILE A 409 -15.68 26.80 42.62
C ILE A 409 -17.05 26.65 43.31
N PRO A 410 -17.25 25.65 44.19
CA PRO A 410 -18.53 25.49 44.88
C PRO A 410 -18.88 26.73 45.72
N GLU A 411 -20.17 27.09 45.77
CA GLU A 411 -20.68 28.33 46.40
C GLU A 411 -20.27 28.50 47.87
N ASN A 412 -20.16 27.40 48.62
CA ASN A 412 -19.81 27.40 50.05
C ASN A 412 -18.29 27.30 50.33
N THR A 413 -17.46 27.35 49.29
CA THR A 413 -16.00 27.19 49.43
C THR A 413 -15.37 28.54 49.81
N GLY A 414 -14.68 28.59 50.95
CA GLY A 414 -13.92 29.79 51.33
C GLY A 414 -12.80 30.07 50.32
N GLY A 415 -12.52 31.34 50.02
CA GLY A 415 -11.54 31.70 48.98
C GLY A 415 -10.14 31.09 49.15
N GLN A 416 -9.74 30.72 50.37
CA GLN A 416 -8.46 30.05 50.64
C GLN A 416 -8.41 28.57 50.24
N GLU A 417 -9.55 27.88 50.11
CA GLU A 417 -9.59 26.43 49.86
C GLU A 417 -9.43 26.08 48.37
N SER A 418 -9.85 26.97 47.47
CA SER A 418 -9.66 26.83 46.01
C SER A 418 -8.39 27.50 45.50
N GLU A 419 -7.67 28.20 46.39
CA GLU A 419 -6.44 28.92 46.04
C GLU A 419 -5.25 27.98 45.84
N VAL A 420 -4.55 28.15 44.73
CA VAL A 420 -3.33 27.41 44.42
C VAL A 420 -2.13 28.24 44.91
N ILE A 421 -1.80 28.10 46.19
CA ILE A 421 -0.78 28.89 46.90
C ILE A 421 0.57 28.92 46.15
N GLU A 422 0.98 27.81 45.55
CA GLU A 422 2.25 27.69 44.78
C GLU A 422 2.30 28.57 43.53
N LEU A 423 1.13 29.02 43.04
CA LEU A 423 1.05 29.89 41.87
C LEU A 423 1.09 31.37 42.25
N GLN A 424 0.91 31.73 43.53
CA GLN A 424 0.91 33.11 43.98
C GLN A 424 2.17 33.85 43.51
N ALA A 425 1.97 35.01 42.89
CA ALA A 425 3.05 35.88 42.42
C ALA A 425 2.60 37.34 42.58
N ASN A 426 3.47 38.22 43.07
CA ASN A 426 3.21 39.66 43.22
C ASN A 426 1.93 40.02 44.00
N GLY A 427 1.51 39.17 44.96
CA GLY A 427 0.27 39.36 45.73
C GLY A 427 -1.02 39.05 44.98
N ILE A 428 -0.93 38.42 43.79
CA ILE A 428 -2.08 37.94 43.02
C ILE A 428 -2.35 36.47 43.38
N ALA A 429 -3.59 36.18 43.76
CA ALA A 429 -4.09 34.85 44.06
C ALA A 429 -4.57 34.14 42.77
N PHE A 430 -4.41 32.82 42.72
CA PHE A 430 -4.89 31.98 41.62
C PHE A 430 -5.76 30.86 42.16
N TYR A 431 -6.82 30.52 41.45
CA TYR A 431 -7.84 29.58 41.91
C TYR A 431 -8.00 28.43 40.92
N THR A 432 -8.17 27.21 41.41
CA THR A 432 -8.48 26.05 40.57
C THR A 432 -9.98 25.90 40.39
N LEU A 433 -10.42 25.70 39.14
CA LEU A 433 -11.81 25.36 38.82
C LEU A 433 -12.06 23.83 38.86
N GLY A 434 -10.99 23.03 38.93
CA GLY A 434 -11.02 21.57 38.87
C GLY A 434 -9.87 20.99 38.06
N SER A 435 -9.94 19.68 37.79
CA SER A 435 -8.90 18.94 37.07
C SER A 435 -9.47 18.02 36.00
N ILE A 436 -8.75 17.85 34.91
CA ILE A 436 -8.97 16.81 33.90
C ILE A 436 -7.85 15.78 33.94
N GLU A 437 -8.13 14.59 33.38
CA GLU A 437 -7.11 13.56 33.19
C GLU A 437 -6.00 14.04 32.26
N LYS A 438 -4.77 13.57 32.51
CA LYS A 438 -3.64 13.88 31.64
C LYS A 438 -3.78 13.13 30.32
N ARG A 439 -4.31 13.81 29.31
CA ARG A 439 -4.45 13.33 27.93
C ARG A 439 -3.78 14.31 26.97
N LYS A 440 -3.40 13.84 25.78
CA LYS A 440 -2.84 14.71 24.75
C LYS A 440 -3.97 15.51 24.09
N ILE A 441 -4.21 16.71 24.61
CA ILE A 441 -5.21 17.64 24.07
C ILE A 441 -4.79 18.09 22.67
N VAL A 442 -5.74 18.08 21.73
CA VAL A 442 -5.52 18.57 20.37
C VAL A 442 -5.46 20.11 20.43
N PRO A 443 -4.34 20.74 20.01
CA PRO A 443 -4.19 22.19 20.12
C PRO A 443 -5.30 22.96 19.40
N ARG A 444 -5.77 24.05 20.03
CA ARG A 444 -6.81 24.97 19.50
C ARG A 444 -8.22 24.38 19.44
N THR A 445 -8.43 23.20 20.00
CA THR A 445 -9.77 22.64 20.19
C THR A 445 -10.37 23.04 21.53
N GLU A 446 -9.53 23.52 22.45
CA GLU A 446 -9.94 23.91 23.78
C GLU A 446 -10.80 25.17 23.77
N ARG A 447 -12.00 25.10 24.34
CA ARG A 447 -12.88 26.26 24.54
C ARG A 447 -13.43 26.20 25.95
N MET A 448 -13.20 27.27 26.71
CA MET A 448 -13.72 27.39 28.07
C MET A 448 -14.75 28.49 28.14
N TYR A 449 -15.99 28.13 28.42
CA TYR A 449 -17.09 29.08 28.61
C TYR A 449 -17.33 29.31 30.10
N MET A 450 -17.61 30.56 30.47
CA MET A 450 -17.87 30.97 31.85
C MET A 450 -19.36 31.21 32.08
N GLY A 451 -19.85 30.78 33.24
CA GLY A 451 -21.20 31.07 33.69
C GLY A 451 -22.26 30.35 32.88
N LYS A 452 -22.24 29.01 32.90
CA LYS A 452 -23.32 28.17 32.37
C LYS A 452 -24.64 28.58 33.00
N ASP A 453 -25.64 28.83 32.16
CA ASP A 453 -26.97 29.29 32.56
C ASP A 453 -26.92 30.50 33.51
N ALA A 454 -26.06 31.48 33.23
CA ALA A 454 -25.86 32.66 34.07
C ALA A 454 -25.79 33.96 33.27
N TRP A 455 -26.13 35.07 33.92
CA TRP A 455 -25.98 36.42 33.39
C TRP A 455 -24.63 37.03 33.78
N SER A 456 -23.94 37.66 32.83
CA SER A 456 -22.88 38.62 33.15
C SER A 456 -23.51 39.94 33.54
N VAL A 457 -23.26 40.41 34.75
CA VAL A 457 -23.85 41.63 35.30
C VAL A 457 -22.78 42.67 35.55
N GLN A 458 -23.00 43.89 35.08
CA GLN A 458 -22.21 45.05 35.47
C GLN A 458 -23.12 46.09 36.11
N LYS A 459 -22.67 46.68 37.21
CA LYS A 459 -23.41 47.66 37.99
C LYS A 459 -22.54 48.87 38.24
N THR A 460 -23.08 50.06 37.97
CA THR A 460 -22.47 51.33 38.36
C THR A 460 -23.54 52.28 38.86
N VAL A 461 -23.20 53.07 39.87
CA VAL A 461 -24.07 54.16 40.33
C VAL A 461 -23.89 55.30 39.34
N GLU A 462 -24.96 55.84 38.80
CA GLU A 462 -24.91 57.01 37.91
C GLU A 462 -26.24 57.73 37.94
N ASN A 463 -26.23 59.04 37.77
CA ASN A 463 -27.46 59.83 37.70
C ASN A 463 -27.56 60.63 36.39
N PHE A 464 -28.33 60.10 35.45
CA PHE A 464 -28.62 60.71 34.14
C PHE A 464 -29.92 61.55 34.13
N GLY A 465 -30.65 61.61 35.25
CA GLY A 465 -31.95 62.29 35.36
C GLY A 465 -33.17 61.41 35.00
N GLU A 466 -34.37 61.91 35.27
CA GLU A 466 -35.64 61.14 35.27
C GLU A 466 -36.18 60.73 33.89
N THR A 467 -35.56 61.17 32.79
CA THR A 467 -36.03 60.85 31.42
C THR A 467 -35.02 60.06 30.59
N HIS A 468 -33.92 59.60 31.21
CA HIS A 468 -32.87 58.89 30.50
C HIS A 468 -33.30 57.47 30.12
N ILE A 469 -33.02 57.09 28.87
CA ILE A 469 -33.18 55.71 28.37
C ILE A 469 -31.77 55.13 28.22
N PRO A 470 -31.49 53.95 28.80
CA PRO A 470 -30.14 53.42 28.81
C PRO A 470 -29.66 53.09 27.39
N SER A 471 -28.41 53.40 27.08
CA SER A 471 -27.80 53.20 25.76
C SER A 471 -26.40 52.58 25.84
N LEU A 472 -25.90 52.01 24.74
CA LEU A 472 -24.53 51.50 24.69
C LEU A 472 -23.47 52.61 24.88
N ASP A 473 -23.80 53.86 24.56
CA ASP A 473 -22.89 55.00 24.74
C ASP A 473 -22.62 55.29 26.22
N ASP A 474 -23.57 54.97 27.10
CA ASP A 474 -23.45 55.13 28.55
C ASP A 474 -22.30 54.29 29.13
N TRP A 475 -21.93 53.21 28.44
CA TRP A 475 -20.88 52.28 28.85
C TRP A 475 -19.51 52.58 28.24
N LYS A 476 -19.37 53.63 27.41
CA LYS A 476 -18.08 54.01 26.81
C LYS A 476 -17.13 54.67 27.82
N GLN A 477 -17.66 55.43 28.78
CA GLN A 477 -16.91 56.08 29.87
C GLN A 477 -17.78 56.21 31.14
N PRO A 478 -17.99 55.12 31.89
CA PRO A 478 -18.78 55.17 33.12
C PRO A 478 -18.09 56.04 34.18
N SER A 479 -18.86 56.81 34.92
CA SER A 479 -18.36 57.83 35.87
C SER A 479 -17.79 57.26 37.18
N ASN A 480 -18.13 56.01 37.53
CA ASN A 480 -17.82 55.34 38.80
C ASN A 480 -17.22 53.93 38.61
N ASP A 481 -16.71 53.34 39.69
CA ASP A 481 -16.19 51.98 39.72
C ASP A 481 -17.28 50.95 39.36
N ILE A 482 -17.10 50.26 38.23
CA ILE A 482 -18.01 49.20 37.78
C ILE A 482 -17.82 47.96 38.65
N VAL A 483 -18.89 47.56 39.34
CA VAL A 483 -18.96 46.25 40.00
C VAL A 483 -19.39 45.21 38.97
N ARG A 484 -18.60 44.15 38.80
CA ARG A 484 -18.93 43.04 37.92
C ARG A 484 -19.36 41.84 38.74
N ASN A 485 -20.34 41.09 38.24
CA ASN A 485 -20.78 39.83 38.83
C ASN A 485 -21.22 38.84 37.75
N VAL A 486 -21.33 37.57 38.10
CA VAL A 486 -21.97 36.54 37.27
C VAL A 486 -23.07 35.90 38.11
N ILE A 487 -24.32 36.02 37.66
CA ILE A 487 -25.50 35.61 38.44
C ILE A 487 -26.16 34.41 37.76
N PRO A 488 -26.15 33.21 38.37
CA PRO A 488 -26.85 32.04 37.83
C PRO A 488 -28.36 32.27 37.72
N ILE A 489 -28.96 31.75 36.65
CA ILE A 489 -30.40 31.79 36.42
C ILE A 489 -31.07 30.76 37.34
N LYS A 490 -32.01 31.22 38.17
CA LYS A 490 -32.75 30.34 39.10
C LYS A 490 -33.80 29.51 38.37
N GLU A 491 -33.97 28.27 38.81
CA GLU A 491 -34.97 27.36 38.27
C GLU A 491 -36.41 27.84 38.60
N GLY A 492 -37.28 27.91 37.58
CA GLY A 492 -38.68 28.35 37.72
C GLY A 492 -39.00 29.75 37.17
N ASN A 493 -38.02 30.67 37.07
CA ASN A 493 -38.21 32.07 36.60
C ASN A 493 -37.11 32.49 35.60
N ARG A 494 -36.93 31.73 34.52
CA ARG A 494 -35.71 31.81 33.67
C ARG A 494 -35.63 33.03 32.73
N GLY A 495 -36.73 33.77 32.53
CA GLY A 495 -36.75 35.06 31.80
C GLY A 495 -36.62 36.30 32.69
N LEU A 496 -36.61 36.10 34.02
CA LEU A 496 -36.64 37.14 35.03
C LEU A 496 -35.21 37.61 35.33
N ILE A 497 -34.91 38.86 35.00
CA ILE A 497 -33.60 39.49 35.22
C ILE A 497 -33.55 40.11 36.62
N LEU A 498 -34.63 40.79 37.03
CA LEU A 498 -34.80 41.40 38.35
C LEU A 498 -36.18 41.01 38.90
N GLN A 499 -36.23 40.72 40.20
CA GLN A 499 -37.46 40.40 40.91
C GLN A 499 -37.57 41.20 42.20
N ASP A 500 -38.42 42.22 42.17
CA ASP A 500 -38.77 43.06 43.33
C ASP A 500 -37.53 43.61 44.08
N GLU A 501 -36.46 43.92 43.33
CA GLU A 501 -35.24 44.47 43.91
C GLU A 501 -35.38 45.96 44.16
N GLN A 502 -34.95 46.43 45.33
CA GLN A 502 -35.00 47.85 45.67
C GLN A 502 -33.62 48.50 45.59
N PHE A 503 -33.60 49.69 44.98
CA PHE A 503 -32.38 50.49 44.83
C PHE A 503 -32.52 51.81 45.60
N THR A 504 -31.48 52.18 46.34
CA THR A 504 -31.43 53.45 47.09
C THR A 504 -30.72 54.56 46.33
N GLN A 505 -30.10 54.24 45.18
CA GLN A 505 -29.36 55.16 44.32
C GLN A 505 -29.67 54.88 42.86
N HIS A 506 -29.62 55.92 42.03
CA HIS A 506 -29.72 55.77 40.57
C HIS A 506 -28.58 54.87 40.10
N THR A 507 -28.95 53.79 39.43
CA THR A 507 -28.03 52.70 39.11
C THR A 507 -28.21 52.31 37.66
N GLN A 508 -27.10 52.18 36.94
CA GLN A 508 -27.07 51.52 35.66
C GLN A 508 -26.68 50.05 35.82
N LEU A 509 -27.44 49.19 35.14
CA LEU A 509 -27.17 47.76 35.08
C LEU A 509 -26.99 47.34 33.63
N TYR A 510 -25.98 46.52 33.40
CA TYR A 510 -25.74 45.82 32.16
C TYR A 510 -25.91 44.33 32.43
N TYR A 511 -26.79 43.69 31.66
CA TYR A 511 -26.94 42.24 31.63
C TYR A 511 -26.52 41.72 30.26
N GLY A 512 -25.54 40.83 30.24
CA GLY A 512 -25.04 40.18 29.03
C GLY A 512 -25.15 38.66 29.13
N MET A 513 -25.43 38.02 28.00
CA MET A 513 -25.53 36.57 27.90
C MET A 513 -25.34 36.10 26.46
N GLY A 514 -24.61 35.01 26.28
CA GLY A 514 -24.48 34.30 25.01
C GLY A 514 -25.45 33.13 24.92
N ILE A 515 -26.19 33.06 23.82
CA ILE A 515 -27.22 32.05 23.54
C ILE A 515 -26.84 31.32 22.24
N PHE A 516 -26.53 30.03 22.32
CA PHE A 516 -26.26 29.20 21.14
C PHE A 516 -27.53 28.54 20.63
N TYR A 517 -27.83 28.74 19.35
CA TYR A 517 -29.03 28.23 18.70
C TYR A 517 -28.66 27.34 17.50
N GLU A 518 -29.03 26.06 17.55
CA GLU A 518 -28.69 25.08 16.50
C GLU A 518 -29.65 25.09 15.30
N GLY A 519 -30.86 25.60 15.50
CA GLY A 519 -31.91 25.60 14.49
C GLY A 519 -31.67 26.55 13.32
N LYS A 520 -32.54 26.46 12.31
CA LYS A 520 -32.63 27.51 11.28
C LYS A 520 -33.16 28.79 11.90
N GLU A 521 -32.68 29.92 11.39
CA GLU A 521 -33.03 31.27 11.86
C GLU A 521 -34.52 31.39 12.20
N GLN A 522 -34.79 31.80 13.44
CA GLN A 522 -36.15 31.88 13.99
C GLN A 522 -36.39 33.26 14.59
N VAL A 523 -37.60 33.77 14.39
CA VAL A 523 -38.10 34.96 15.08
C VAL A 523 -39.02 34.52 16.21
N LEU A 524 -38.70 34.95 17.44
CA LEU A 524 -39.50 34.69 18.63
C LEU A 524 -40.18 36.01 19.09
N PRO A 525 -41.50 36.16 18.87
CA PRO A 525 -42.25 37.30 19.39
C PRO A 525 -42.57 37.10 20.87
N THR A 526 -42.37 38.14 21.68
CA THR A 526 -42.53 38.10 23.15
C THR A 526 -43.03 39.45 23.67
N ILE A 527 -43.60 39.45 24.88
CA ILE A 527 -44.05 40.68 25.56
C ILE A 527 -43.22 40.82 26.84
N PRO A 528 -42.10 41.56 26.82
CA PRO A 528 -41.34 41.82 28.04
C PRO A 528 -42.12 42.73 29.00
N SER A 529 -41.74 42.71 30.27
CA SER A 529 -42.26 43.61 31.29
C SER A 529 -41.11 44.23 32.08
N ALA A 530 -41.21 45.53 32.39
CA ALA A 530 -40.25 46.21 33.25
C ALA A 530 -40.94 47.34 34.03
N THR A 531 -40.50 47.56 35.28
CA THR A 531 -40.91 48.75 36.06
C THR A 531 -40.00 49.96 35.83
N GLU A 532 -38.84 49.76 35.21
CA GLU A 532 -37.83 50.78 34.92
C GLU A 532 -37.53 50.85 33.40
N PRO A 533 -36.98 51.96 32.88
CA PRO A 533 -36.53 52.06 31.50
C PRO A 533 -35.45 51.03 31.17
N ILE A 534 -35.68 50.27 30.10
CA ILE A 534 -34.75 49.26 29.58
C ILE A 534 -34.46 49.48 28.10
N THR A 535 -33.32 48.94 27.66
CA THR A 535 -33.00 48.81 26.23
C THR A 535 -32.48 47.40 25.98
N ILE A 536 -33.07 46.72 25.00
CA ILE A 536 -32.76 45.33 24.66
C ILE A 536 -32.04 45.30 23.31
N PHE A 537 -30.91 44.62 23.27
CA PHE A 537 -30.14 44.37 22.06
C PHE A 537 -29.96 42.87 21.83
N LEU A 538 -30.03 42.43 20.58
CA LEU A 538 -29.64 41.09 20.17
C LEU A 538 -28.64 41.20 19.03
N ASN A 539 -27.47 40.60 19.17
CA ASN A 539 -26.37 40.68 18.19
C ASN A 539 -25.97 42.13 17.86
N GLY A 540 -26.08 43.04 18.83
CA GLY A 540 -25.84 44.48 18.67
C GLY A 540 -26.96 45.26 17.99
N GLU A 541 -28.03 44.61 17.52
CA GLU A 541 -29.21 45.28 16.96
C GLU A 541 -30.19 45.66 18.08
N LYS A 542 -30.60 46.93 18.14
CA LYS A 542 -31.56 47.43 19.13
C LYS A 542 -32.97 46.91 18.81
N LEU A 543 -33.54 46.11 19.70
CA LEU A 543 -34.88 45.53 19.55
C LEU A 543 -35.96 46.38 20.22
N PHE A 544 -35.63 47.02 21.35
CA PHE A 544 -36.58 47.80 22.14
C PHE A 544 -35.85 48.84 22.99
N GLU A 545 -36.53 49.97 23.28
CA GLU A 545 -36.09 50.99 24.23
C GLU A 545 -37.30 51.62 24.96
N GLY A 546 -37.19 51.87 26.26
CA GLY A 546 -38.22 52.49 27.09
C GLY A 546 -38.81 51.56 28.15
N ILE A 547 -40.04 51.81 28.58
CA ILE A 547 -40.78 50.97 29.55
C ILE A 547 -41.84 50.16 28.77
N PRO A 548 -41.77 48.82 28.73
CA PRO A 548 -42.72 48.00 28.00
C PRO A 548 -44.16 48.14 28.54
N SER A 549 -45.10 48.36 27.62
CA SER A 549 -46.55 48.26 27.90
C SER A 549 -47.08 46.85 27.61
N SER A 550 -48.30 46.53 28.05
CA SER A 550 -48.95 45.23 27.77
C SER A 550 -49.18 44.92 26.28
N GLN A 551 -48.99 45.90 25.38
CA GLN A 551 -49.07 45.74 23.93
C GLN A 551 -47.68 45.74 23.25
N THR A 552 -46.59 45.86 24.02
CA THR A 552 -45.23 45.92 23.49
C THR A 552 -44.79 44.52 23.07
N ASN A 553 -44.61 44.32 21.76
CA ASN A 553 -44.11 43.05 21.21
C ASN A 553 -42.66 43.23 20.74
N VAL A 554 -41.75 42.42 21.28
CA VAL A 554 -40.34 42.40 20.93
C VAL A 554 -40.04 41.09 20.19
N ASN A 555 -39.48 41.23 18.99
CA ASN A 555 -39.17 40.12 18.10
C ASN A 555 -37.68 39.76 18.19
N TYR A 556 -37.35 38.68 18.91
CA TYR A 556 -35.98 38.18 19.00
C TYR A 556 -35.64 37.32 17.78
N LYS A 557 -34.72 37.80 16.94
CA LYS A 557 -34.27 37.10 15.73
C LYS A 557 -32.99 36.32 16.00
N PHE A 558 -33.13 35.05 16.39
CA PHE A 558 -32.00 34.16 16.64
C PHE A 558 -31.43 33.61 15.34
N LYS A 559 -30.15 33.87 15.10
CA LYS A 559 -29.37 33.28 14.00
C LYS A 559 -28.83 31.92 14.42
N GLN A 560 -28.56 31.05 13.45
CA GLN A 560 -27.86 29.81 13.71
C GLN A 560 -26.45 30.12 14.29
N GLY A 561 -26.10 29.49 15.41
CA GLY A 561 -24.85 29.71 16.14
C GLY A 561 -25.01 30.61 17.37
N TRP A 562 -23.94 31.32 17.74
CA TRP A 562 -23.92 32.22 18.90
C TRP A 562 -24.72 33.49 18.65
N ASN A 563 -25.55 33.87 19.63
CA ASN A 563 -26.26 35.13 19.67
C ASN A 563 -25.98 35.85 21.00
N ASP A 564 -25.63 37.13 20.93
CA ASP A 564 -25.36 37.95 22.12
C ASP A 564 -26.61 38.74 22.52
N LEU A 565 -27.17 38.44 23.68
CA LEU A 565 -28.27 39.19 24.27
C LEU A 565 -27.71 40.20 25.28
N THR A 566 -28.08 41.47 25.11
CA THR A 566 -27.72 42.54 26.03
C THR A 566 -28.96 43.29 26.48
N VAL A 567 -29.09 43.50 27.79
CA VAL A 567 -30.19 44.26 28.38
C VAL A 567 -29.57 45.34 29.26
N LEU A 568 -29.84 46.58 28.92
CA LEU A 568 -29.44 47.73 29.70
C LEU A 568 -30.62 48.22 30.52
N VAL A 569 -30.37 48.56 31.77
CA VAL A 569 -31.38 49.04 32.71
C VAL A 569 -30.87 50.31 33.34
N TYR A 570 -31.73 51.32 33.45
CA TYR A 570 -31.46 52.49 34.26
C TYR A 570 -32.54 52.64 35.32
N VAL A 571 -32.15 52.47 36.59
CA VAL A 571 -33.08 52.55 37.72
C VAL A 571 -33.32 54.00 38.10
N GLN A 572 -34.54 54.47 37.86
CA GLN A 572 -35.01 55.81 38.17
C GLN A 572 -35.84 55.85 39.47
N SER A 573 -36.66 54.83 39.74
CA SER A 573 -37.52 54.83 40.92
C SER A 573 -36.83 54.28 42.16
N LEU A 574 -36.30 55.18 42.99
CA LEU A 574 -35.67 54.79 44.25
C LEU A 574 -36.68 54.25 45.28
N ASN A 575 -36.26 53.23 46.02
CA ASN A 575 -37.05 52.56 47.06
C ASN A 575 -38.39 51.98 46.56
N LYS A 576 -38.48 51.64 45.27
CA LYS A 576 -39.59 50.87 44.70
C LYS A 576 -39.05 49.56 44.14
N ASP A 577 -39.95 48.59 44.04
CA ASP A 577 -39.65 47.26 43.54
C ASP A 577 -39.34 47.31 42.04
N CYS A 578 -38.11 46.93 41.69
CA CYS A 578 -37.65 46.81 40.31
C CYS A 578 -37.84 45.37 39.83
N THR A 579 -38.65 45.20 38.79
CA THR A 579 -38.94 43.89 38.19
C THR A 579 -38.77 43.98 36.69
N ILE A 580 -38.03 43.04 36.11
CA ILE A 580 -37.73 42.98 34.68
C ILE A 580 -37.81 41.53 34.21
N ASP A 581 -38.68 41.27 33.24
CA ASP A 581 -38.87 39.96 32.60
C ASP A 581 -38.82 40.14 31.08
N LEU A 582 -38.03 39.30 30.41
CA LEU A 582 -37.89 39.32 28.95
C LEU A 582 -39.09 38.72 28.20
N GLY A 583 -39.98 38.02 28.89
CA GLY A 583 -41.14 37.35 28.31
C GLY A 583 -40.80 36.03 27.60
N PHE A 584 -39.57 35.53 27.73
CA PHE A 584 -39.16 34.20 27.27
C PHE A 584 -38.07 33.60 28.14
N ASP A 585 -37.90 32.28 28.05
CA ASP A 585 -36.84 31.51 28.71
C ASP A 585 -35.64 31.33 27.76
N PRO A 586 -34.49 31.97 28.03
CA PRO A 586 -33.30 31.85 27.20
C PRO A 586 -32.69 30.45 27.16
N ILE A 587 -32.82 29.67 28.24
CA ILE A 587 -32.32 28.30 28.34
C ILE A 587 -33.18 27.38 27.46
N ARG A 588 -34.49 27.62 27.40
CA ARG A 588 -35.40 26.83 26.56
C ARG A 588 -35.19 27.04 25.07
N VAL A 589 -34.72 28.23 24.68
CA VAL A 589 -34.45 28.58 23.28
C VAL A 589 -33.06 28.13 22.83
N SER A 590 -32.12 27.95 23.77
CA SER A 590 -30.74 27.57 23.46
C SER A 590 -30.46 26.08 23.63
N THR A 591 -29.41 25.60 22.96
CA THR A 591 -28.74 24.35 23.36
C THR A 591 -27.61 24.60 24.36
N HIS A 592 -27.01 25.79 24.31
CA HIS A 592 -25.99 26.24 25.26
C HIS A 592 -26.22 27.71 25.62
N CYS A 593 -26.17 28.01 26.91
CA CYS A 593 -26.36 29.36 27.45
C CYS A 593 -25.20 29.69 28.42
N TYR A 594 -24.52 30.80 28.19
CA TYR A 594 -23.39 31.24 29.02
C TYR A 594 -23.46 32.74 29.29
N SER A 595 -22.76 33.21 30.33
CA SER A 595 -22.64 34.64 30.66
C SER A 595 -22.08 35.51 29.52
N THR A 596 -21.40 34.89 28.55
CA THR A 596 -20.90 35.52 27.33
C THR A 596 -20.78 34.47 26.21
N SER A 597 -20.93 34.88 24.94
CA SER A 597 -20.68 34.00 23.79
C SER A 597 -19.18 33.75 23.54
N GLN A 598 -18.30 34.52 24.19
CA GLN A 598 -16.85 34.41 24.02
C GLN A 598 -16.28 33.43 25.03
N PHE A 599 -15.49 32.48 24.54
CA PHE A 599 -14.71 31.61 25.41
C PHE A 599 -13.47 32.35 25.94
N LEU A 600 -12.97 31.92 27.10
CA LEU A 600 -11.79 32.49 27.73
C LEU A 600 -10.53 32.16 26.92
N GLU A 601 -9.59 33.08 26.86
CA GLU A 601 -8.29 32.90 26.22
C GLU A 601 -7.39 31.99 27.07
N LYS A 602 -6.89 30.91 26.44
CA LYS A 602 -5.87 30.04 27.05
C LYS A 602 -4.52 30.73 26.98
N VAL A 603 -3.90 30.95 28.13
CA VAL A 603 -2.53 31.49 28.24
C VAL A 603 -1.62 30.51 28.96
N SER A 604 -0.31 30.73 28.88
CA SER A 604 0.63 29.95 29.69
C SER A 604 0.46 30.29 31.17
N VAL A 605 0.82 29.36 32.07
CA VAL A 605 0.83 29.64 33.52
C VAL A 605 1.75 30.82 33.85
N PHE A 606 2.84 30.98 33.10
CA PHE A 606 3.74 32.13 33.25
C PHE A 606 3.03 33.44 32.88
N ASP A 607 2.35 33.49 31.74
CA ASP A 607 1.64 34.70 31.32
C ASP A 607 0.49 35.02 32.25
N LEU A 608 -0.26 34.01 32.70
CA LEU A 608 -1.30 34.20 33.70
C LEU A 608 -0.74 34.83 34.99
N ARG A 609 0.48 34.46 35.40
CA ARG A 609 1.13 35.01 36.60
C ARG A 609 1.66 36.42 36.45
N TYR A 610 2.32 36.73 35.32
CA TYR A 610 3.12 37.95 35.20
C TYR A 610 2.59 38.96 34.19
N ASN A 611 1.77 38.52 33.24
CA ASN A 611 1.33 39.30 32.08
C ASN A 611 -0.19 39.48 32.00
N THR A 612 -0.92 39.16 33.08
CA THR A 612 -2.37 39.42 33.18
C THR A 612 -2.68 40.41 34.29
N LYS A 613 -3.78 41.15 34.13
CA LYS A 613 -4.27 42.05 35.17
C LYS A 613 -4.86 41.24 36.31
N ASN A 614 -4.78 41.75 37.54
CA ASN A 614 -5.46 41.12 38.66
C ASN A 614 -6.97 41.02 38.38
N ASN A 615 -7.60 39.89 38.73
CA ASN A 615 -9.02 39.62 38.52
C ASN A 615 -9.47 39.72 37.04
N ASP A 616 -8.71 39.11 36.12
CA ASP A 616 -9.03 39.09 34.69
C ASP A 616 -9.92 37.89 34.35
N TRP A 617 -11.18 38.16 34.01
CA TRP A 617 -12.17 37.12 33.73
C TRP A 617 -12.09 36.56 32.31
N SER A 618 -11.16 37.07 31.50
CA SER A 618 -11.03 36.65 30.10
C SER A 618 -10.02 35.54 29.86
N LYS A 619 -9.27 35.10 30.90
CA LYS A 619 -8.10 34.23 30.73
C LYS A 619 -8.09 33.03 31.66
N TYR A 620 -7.48 31.94 31.19
CA TYR A 620 -7.23 30.74 31.99
C TYR A 620 -5.92 30.06 31.57
N ALA A 621 -5.41 29.19 32.43
CA ALA A 621 -4.24 28.37 32.15
C ALA A 621 -4.47 26.90 32.55
N LEU A 622 -3.69 26.02 31.93
CA LEU A 622 -3.59 24.61 32.30
C LEU A 622 -2.31 24.39 33.11
N TYR A 623 -2.45 23.87 34.32
CA TYR A 623 -1.35 23.61 35.24
C TYR A 623 -1.21 22.10 35.50
N GLU A 624 -0.14 21.50 35.01
CA GLU A 624 0.13 20.08 35.24
C GLU A 624 0.78 19.84 36.59
N LYS A 625 0.15 18.98 37.41
CA LYS A 625 0.67 18.54 38.71
C LYS A 625 0.14 17.15 39.06
N ASP A 626 0.99 16.30 39.64
CA ASP A 626 0.62 14.97 40.14
C ASP A 626 -0.13 14.07 39.13
N GLY A 627 0.26 14.14 37.85
CA GLY A 627 -0.37 13.35 36.79
C GLY A 627 -1.77 13.82 36.37
N LYS A 628 -2.20 14.99 36.84
CA LYS A 628 -3.45 15.66 36.45
C LYS A 628 -3.17 17.02 35.82
N VAL A 629 -4.13 17.53 35.05
CA VAL A 629 -4.09 18.87 34.49
C VAL A 629 -5.16 19.70 35.20
N TYR A 630 -4.74 20.68 35.99
CA TYR A 630 -5.62 21.61 36.70
C TYR A 630 -5.94 22.81 35.83
N ILE A 631 -7.19 23.25 35.88
CA ILE A 631 -7.65 24.45 35.18
C ILE A 631 -7.60 25.59 36.19
N VAL A 632 -6.88 26.66 35.85
CA VAL A 632 -6.56 27.73 36.78
C VAL A 632 -6.92 29.10 36.21
N VAL A 633 -7.46 29.95 37.08
CA VAL A 633 -7.86 31.33 36.80
C VAL A 633 -7.29 32.28 37.86
N ASN A 634 -7.28 33.58 37.60
CA ASN A 634 -6.80 34.61 38.53
C ASN A 634 -7.94 35.42 39.19
N HIS A 635 -9.14 34.84 39.23
CA HIS A 635 -10.34 35.40 39.84
C HIS A 635 -11.10 34.32 40.60
N SER A 636 -11.89 34.72 41.60
CA SER A 636 -12.71 33.81 42.38
C SER A 636 -14.18 34.18 42.23
N LEU A 637 -14.95 33.27 41.63
CA LEU A 637 -16.38 33.38 41.44
C LEU A 637 -17.08 32.12 41.97
N PRO A 638 -17.27 31.97 43.29
CA PRO A 638 -17.98 30.84 43.87
C PRO A 638 -19.41 30.73 43.33
N GLY A 639 -19.87 29.50 43.06
CA GLY A 639 -21.20 29.23 42.50
C GLY A 639 -21.30 29.36 40.98
N VAL A 640 -20.27 29.86 40.31
CA VAL A 640 -20.24 29.99 38.84
C VAL A 640 -19.68 28.71 38.22
N THR A 641 -20.44 28.14 37.27
CA THR A 641 -20.05 26.93 36.52
C THR A 641 -19.42 27.31 35.19
N TYR A 642 -18.36 26.59 34.83
CA TYR A 642 -17.60 26.71 33.59
C TYR A 642 -17.70 25.41 32.79
N ASP A 643 -17.81 25.51 31.47
CA ASP A 643 -17.77 24.34 30.58
C ASP A 643 -16.47 24.36 29.77
N LEU A 644 -15.65 23.33 29.94
CA LEU A 644 -14.46 23.11 29.12
C LEU A 644 -14.74 22.06 28.05
N TYR A 645 -14.69 22.49 26.79
CA TYR A 645 -14.68 21.63 25.61
C TYR A 645 -13.24 21.44 25.16
N TYR A 646 -12.85 20.20 24.82
CA TYR A 646 -11.54 19.91 24.26
C TYR A 646 -11.59 18.56 23.55
N ASP A 647 -10.86 18.44 22.44
CA ASP A 647 -10.60 17.15 21.83
C ASP A 647 -9.30 16.59 22.39
N TYR A 648 -9.22 15.28 22.54
CA TYR A 648 -7.98 14.62 22.95
C TYR A 648 -7.70 13.41 22.07
N VAL A 649 -6.42 13.07 21.96
CA VAL A 649 -5.99 11.85 21.29
C VAL A 649 -6.04 10.71 22.30
N ASP A 650 -6.85 9.68 21.99
CA ASP A 650 -6.83 8.42 22.72
C ASP A 650 -5.77 7.53 22.06
N GLU A 651 -4.66 7.30 22.76
CA GLU A 651 -3.58 6.46 22.27
C GLU A 651 -3.95 4.99 22.49
N VAL A 652 -4.78 4.44 21.60
CA VAL A 652 -5.00 2.99 21.55
C VAL A 652 -3.71 2.35 21.02
N GLU A 653 -3.08 1.51 21.84
CA GLU A 653 -1.93 0.72 21.40
C GLU A 653 -2.37 -0.29 20.33
N HIS A 654 -1.90 -0.09 19.10
CA HIS A 654 -2.10 -1.04 18.01
C HIS A 654 -0.79 -1.78 17.76
N ARG A 655 -0.78 -3.11 17.89
CA ARG A 655 0.44 -3.91 17.66
C ARG A 655 0.41 -4.69 16.36
N ASP A 656 -0.80 -4.94 15.86
CA ASP A 656 -1.02 -5.73 14.68
C ASP A 656 -1.72 -4.89 13.61
N ILE A 657 -1.40 -5.19 12.36
CA ILE A 657 -2.03 -4.55 11.20
C ILE A 657 -2.37 -5.62 10.17
N GLN A 658 -3.48 -5.40 9.47
CA GLN A 658 -3.88 -6.22 8.34
C GLN A 658 -3.90 -5.37 7.07
N LEU A 659 -3.36 -5.93 6.00
CA LEU A 659 -3.39 -5.37 4.65
C LEU A 659 -4.37 -6.18 3.78
N LYS A 660 -5.24 -5.48 3.06
CA LYS A 660 -6.06 -6.01 1.98
C LYS A 660 -5.63 -5.39 0.65
N ILE A 661 -5.46 -6.25 -0.35
CA ILE A 661 -5.03 -5.91 -1.71
C ILE A 661 -6.19 -6.28 -2.63
N ALA A 662 -6.77 -5.29 -3.31
CA ALA A 662 -7.85 -5.49 -4.26
C ALA A 662 -7.35 -5.20 -5.68
N MET A 663 -7.29 -6.23 -6.51
CA MET A 663 -6.95 -6.14 -7.93
C MET A 663 -8.22 -5.95 -8.75
N LYS A 664 -8.21 -4.97 -9.65
CA LYS A 664 -9.37 -4.62 -10.48
C LYS A 664 -9.02 -4.59 -11.96
N GLN A 665 -10.04 -4.85 -12.76
CA GLN A 665 -10.04 -4.73 -14.21
C GLN A 665 -11.28 -3.95 -14.64
N PHE A 666 -11.09 -2.84 -15.36
CA PHE A 666 -12.16 -1.85 -15.60
C PHE A 666 -12.82 -1.93 -16.98
N SER A 667 -12.30 -2.72 -17.92
CA SER A 667 -12.79 -2.66 -19.31
C SER A 667 -13.03 -4.01 -19.98
N VAL A 668 -14.19 -4.10 -20.63
CA VAL A 668 -14.60 -5.18 -21.54
C VAL A 668 -13.63 -5.22 -22.72
N GLY A 669 -12.92 -6.35 -22.91
CA GLY A 669 -11.98 -6.55 -24.02
C GLY A 669 -10.50 -6.52 -23.63
N GLN A 670 -10.18 -6.12 -22.41
CA GLN A 670 -8.86 -6.36 -21.84
C GLN A 670 -8.87 -7.71 -21.12
N TYR A 671 -7.76 -8.42 -21.17
CA TYR A 671 -7.54 -9.65 -20.42
C TYR A 671 -6.09 -9.66 -19.94
N THR A 672 -5.67 -8.52 -19.43
CA THR A 672 -4.41 -8.29 -18.73
C THR A 672 -4.72 -8.31 -17.24
N THR A 673 -3.76 -8.75 -16.44
CA THR A 673 -3.87 -8.73 -14.97
C THR A 673 -2.86 -7.73 -14.45
N PRO A 674 -3.20 -6.92 -13.43
CA PRO A 674 -2.19 -6.20 -12.69
C PRO A 674 -1.27 -7.22 -11.98
N VAL A 675 -0.01 -6.85 -11.79
CA VAL A 675 0.99 -7.71 -11.14
C VAL A 675 1.54 -6.99 -9.93
N LEU A 676 1.45 -7.61 -8.75
CA LEU A 676 2.12 -7.15 -7.54
C LEU A 676 3.25 -8.12 -7.21
N ARG A 677 4.49 -7.63 -7.20
CA ARG A 677 5.69 -8.43 -6.88
C ARG A 677 6.08 -8.34 -5.41
N ARG A 678 5.81 -7.19 -4.78
CA ARG A 678 6.18 -6.94 -3.39
C ARG A 678 5.33 -5.84 -2.77
N TYR A 679 5.06 -5.96 -1.46
CA TYR A 679 4.63 -4.83 -0.64
C TYR A 679 5.53 -4.63 0.58
N THR A 680 5.57 -3.42 1.12
CA THR A 680 6.29 -3.05 2.34
C THR A 680 5.46 -2.02 3.11
N LEU A 681 4.99 -2.39 4.29
CA LEU A 681 4.37 -1.49 5.27
C LEU A 681 5.47 -0.90 6.15
N GLN A 682 5.50 0.41 6.28
CA GLN A 682 6.46 1.17 7.10
C GLN A 682 5.71 1.86 8.23
N PHE A 683 6.21 1.75 9.45
CA PHE A 683 5.55 2.22 10.67
C PHE A 683 6.38 3.28 11.41
N SER A 684 5.71 4.26 11.99
CA SER A 684 6.30 5.36 12.77
C SER A 684 5.41 5.78 13.93
#